data_AF-A0A1B3SJE9-F1
#
_entry.id   AF-A0A1B3SJE9-F1
#
_cell.length_a   1.000
_cell.length_b   1.000
_cell.length_c   1.000
_cell.angle_alpha   90.00
_cell.angle_beta   90.00
_cell.angle_gamma   90.00
#
_symmetry.space_group_name_H-M   'P 1'
#
loop_
_entity.id
_entity.type
_entity.pdbx_description
1 polymer ?
#
loop_
_entity_poly.entity_id
_entity_poly.type
_entity_poly.pdbx_seq_one_letter_code
_entity_poly.pdbx_strand_id
1 'polypeptide(L)'
;MENNQSFNEINNTIDSVVTKNKKPKKKISFKLPEVNGVWLLFFLNIRKTFALKSGIGTGLTFLIIALIITGIGVSMSTGFSFDYSTSTIPTSMGYIFVLFFFIVFASILIISLFKVPILEGIQQIEARAGVALIKSYLVRIFTYVIVTYSYILVFLIISLIIGSSYQNQSMTFESIVISPPLFLMMFSLIWFPVMSLIALISSVAMGTFANIFLGFVVALSPLISVVMNSVSSESPEKLRQQKIVINKNAKLIFANDFYKKFANDESIKKIFEDTNILQTINNNAKVMHFKNLSLDLFDTNLVAEGKTNSRNNSGNSGKPSYDNGSSSSSSNYQPIMSAIFRGFVGGQFNLDLDTLYSDYVSTIDKLNQEVIDSSNSSEGNQKPPYNGGYPPYEDYQINKKDQQKLILNSNIELPKIETKNIFSGLEINNILQKMFDKVRESYFTDNEAPISYPNFDGGVLVGQSISSGDSSTITNLEISGMVKWLKKEFPEYKNLLDYIQWQYENYNEILFSRDKTRSSAFNSTNNLKSVFRSLPDKTNIYTLGSSSVDTNEKISSVMATYKRYPELMMINSLITQNWMSVMSYSADELFSYIGSNNLRYTEALKSYDTLEKQGVQSTIINLLNHFGLMFTGLVGSDAAKDLWYQDRDLLFSRGMTTNVSNIKQLGAYSVVNSSSELLNSRYGNGAGTSSNTEKYNIADMKNYSIHDNKVYLDLSDSLDPSTSGQELTLPMVMSDIQSLFPFSFSKGNITSLGLELKKEGQEYYLQPIDKINYWKYSPNSDSSSSSRASSSEEQSSTFKAYLSFTNKGNNDKVVEPIFKKTPLEQGLGFSVIGAAFTYLALSLAITALLFLLYRSKSRF
;
A
#
# COMPACT_ATOMS: atom_id res chain seq x y z
N MET A 1 -33.68 -29.76 82.12
CA MET A 1 -32.22 -29.61 81.96
C MET A 1 -32.01 -28.68 80.78
N GLU A 2 -32.35 -27.39 80.92
CA GLU A 2 -31.54 -26.32 81.54
C GLU A 2 -30.35 -25.91 80.68
N ASN A 3 -30.58 -24.92 79.81
CA ASN A 3 -29.79 -23.69 79.67
C ASN A 3 -30.16 -22.99 78.36
N ASN A 4 -30.82 -21.82 78.47
CA ASN A 4 -30.72 -20.68 77.55
C ASN A 4 -31.77 -19.59 77.89
N GLN A 5 -31.67 -18.99 79.08
CA GLN A 5 -32.55 -17.89 79.48
C GLN A 5 -31.85 -16.64 80.08
N SER A 6 -30.53 -16.46 79.91
CA SER A 6 -29.82 -15.33 80.53
C SER A 6 -29.24 -14.26 79.60
N PHE A 7 -29.56 -14.23 78.30
CA PHE A 7 -28.96 -13.25 77.37
C PHE A 7 -29.86 -12.07 76.95
N ASN A 8 -31.12 -11.99 77.40
CA ASN A 8 -32.05 -10.95 76.95
C ASN A 8 -32.29 -9.78 77.92
N GLU A 9 -31.71 -9.78 79.12
CA GLU A 9 -31.96 -8.70 80.10
C GLU A 9 -30.90 -7.58 80.15
N ILE A 10 -29.75 -7.72 79.47
CA ILE A 10 -28.68 -6.70 79.52
C ILE A 10 -28.80 -5.63 78.41
N ASN A 11 -29.56 -5.88 77.33
CA ASN A 11 -29.66 -4.92 76.22
C ASN A 11 -30.75 -3.83 76.41
N ASN A 12 -31.59 -3.90 77.44
CA ASN A 12 -32.68 -2.93 77.62
C ASN A 12 -32.33 -1.74 78.54
N THR A 13 -31.11 -1.67 79.09
CA THR A 13 -30.76 -0.62 80.06
C THR A 13 -29.82 0.46 79.51
N ILE A 14 -29.36 0.36 78.25
CA ILE A 14 -28.42 1.32 77.66
C ILE A 14 -29.12 2.38 76.77
N ASP A 15 -30.35 2.16 76.33
CA ASP A 15 -31.02 3.06 75.36
C ASP A 15 -31.76 4.28 75.97
N SER A 16 -31.73 4.48 77.29
CA SER A 16 -32.52 5.56 77.93
C SER A 16 -31.74 6.83 78.34
N VAL A 17 -30.44 6.94 78.06
CA VAL A 17 -29.61 8.06 78.61
C VAL A 17 -28.90 8.92 77.56
N VAL A 18 -29.38 8.98 76.31
CA VAL A 18 -28.83 9.92 75.31
C VAL A 18 -29.93 10.72 74.59
N THR A 19 -30.70 11.49 75.35
CA THR A 19 -31.54 12.58 74.83
C THR A 19 -31.01 13.94 75.32
N LYS A 20 -29.93 14.42 74.70
CA LYS A 20 -29.56 15.84 74.77
C LYS A 20 -29.54 16.48 73.38
N ASN A 21 -30.56 17.32 73.15
CA ASN A 21 -30.55 18.53 72.34
C ASN A 21 -29.92 18.46 70.94
N LYS A 22 -30.61 17.81 69.99
CA LYS A 22 -30.46 18.16 68.57
C LYS A 22 -31.31 19.39 68.25
N LYS A 23 -30.66 20.54 68.09
CA LYS A 23 -31.24 21.77 67.52
C LYS A 23 -32.09 21.40 66.29
N PRO A 24 -33.30 21.97 66.11
CA PRO A 24 -34.15 21.67 64.97
C PRO A 24 -33.38 22.03 63.69
N LYS A 25 -32.99 21.01 62.91
CA LYS A 25 -32.43 21.20 61.58
C LYS A 25 -33.47 22.02 60.80
N LYS A 26 -33.14 23.28 60.46
CA LYS A 26 -33.91 24.08 59.51
C LYS A 26 -34.17 23.19 58.30
N LYS A 27 -35.42 22.75 58.11
CA LYS A 27 -35.85 22.09 56.88
C LYS A 27 -35.59 23.10 55.77
N ILE A 28 -34.52 22.88 55.01
CA ILE A 28 -34.30 23.58 53.75
C ILE A 28 -35.46 23.12 52.87
N SER A 29 -36.55 23.88 52.86
CA SER A 29 -37.63 23.66 51.91
C SER A 29 -37.08 24.09 50.56
N PHE A 30 -36.52 23.14 49.82
CA PHE A 30 -36.35 23.33 48.39
C PHE A 30 -37.74 23.58 47.83
N LYS A 31 -38.06 24.85 47.53
CA LYS A 31 -39.16 25.18 46.64
C LYS A 31 -38.79 24.58 45.30
N LEU A 32 -39.25 23.35 45.06
CA LEU A 32 -39.20 22.77 43.73
C LEU A 32 -39.86 23.80 42.80
N PRO A 33 -39.20 24.22 41.70
CA PRO A 33 -39.81 25.10 40.72
C PRO A 33 -41.14 24.49 40.31
N GLU A 34 -42.19 25.31 40.12
CA GLU A 34 -43.50 24.83 39.70
C GLU A 34 -43.34 24.00 38.41
N VAL A 35 -43.35 22.67 38.57
CA VAL A 35 -43.07 21.75 37.49
C VAL A 35 -44.29 21.76 36.59
N ASN A 36 -44.21 22.48 35.46
CA ASN A 36 -45.23 22.44 34.42
C ASN A 36 -45.67 20.99 34.19
N GLY A 37 -46.98 20.72 34.14
CA GLY A 37 -47.52 19.35 34.08
C GLY A 37 -46.95 18.47 32.97
N VAL A 38 -46.41 19.07 31.90
CA VAL A 38 -45.68 18.39 30.81
C VAL A 38 -44.42 17.68 31.31
N TRP A 39 -43.64 18.32 32.19
CA TRP A 39 -42.43 17.72 32.77
C TRP A 39 -42.77 16.56 33.70
N LEU A 40 -43.84 16.69 34.48
CA LEU A 40 -44.34 15.60 35.32
C LEU A 40 -44.72 14.39 34.47
N LEU A 41 -45.47 14.60 33.39
CA LEU A 41 -45.83 13.53 32.44
C LEU A 41 -44.60 12.89 31.80
N PHE A 42 -43.61 13.70 31.45
CA PHE A 42 -42.35 13.21 30.89
C PHE A 42 -41.59 12.30 31.87
N PHE A 43 -41.39 12.72 33.12
CA PHE A 43 -40.75 11.89 34.15
C PHE A 43 -41.58 10.63 34.49
N LEU A 44 -42.90 10.73 34.47
CA LEU A 44 -43.78 9.59 34.67
C LEU A 44 -43.63 8.57 33.54
N ASN A 45 -43.58 9.02 32.28
CA ASN A 45 -43.36 8.15 31.13
C ASN A 45 -41.97 7.49 31.19
N ILE A 46 -40.92 8.24 31.55
CA ILE A 46 -39.58 7.67 31.77
C ILE A 46 -39.62 6.59 32.85
N ARG A 47 -40.18 6.90 34.01
CA ARG A 47 -40.28 5.96 35.14
C ARG A 47 -41.09 4.72 34.76
N LYS A 48 -42.23 4.87 34.08
CA LYS A 48 -43.05 3.75 33.60
C LYS A 48 -42.26 2.87 32.63
N THR A 49 -41.50 3.50 31.73
CA THR A 49 -40.67 2.78 30.75
C THR A 49 -39.56 1.98 31.42
N PHE A 50 -38.85 2.57 32.38
CA PHE A 50 -37.83 1.85 33.17
C PHE A 50 -38.40 0.86 34.19
N ALA A 51 -39.70 0.90 34.48
CA ALA A 51 -40.37 -0.11 35.31
C ALA A 51 -40.95 -1.28 34.49
N LEU A 52 -41.00 -1.13 33.15
CA LEU A 52 -41.54 -2.14 32.26
C LEU A 52 -40.57 -3.31 32.14
N LYS A 53 -40.91 -4.44 32.76
CA LYS A 53 -40.05 -5.65 32.77
C LYS A 53 -39.61 -6.11 31.37
N SER A 54 -40.49 -6.01 30.37
CA SER A 54 -40.16 -6.37 28.98
C SER A 54 -39.17 -5.40 28.32
N GLY A 55 -39.31 -4.10 28.57
CA GLY A 55 -38.38 -3.08 28.09
C GLY A 55 -37.00 -3.23 28.73
N ILE A 56 -36.96 -3.42 30.05
CA ILE A 56 -35.71 -3.69 30.79
C ILE A 56 -35.04 -4.97 30.28
N GLY A 57 -35.81 -6.06 30.16
CA GLY A 57 -35.30 -7.36 29.73
C GLY A 57 -34.68 -7.30 28.34
N THR A 58 -35.41 -6.76 27.35
CA THR A 58 -34.89 -6.66 25.98
C THR A 58 -33.77 -5.64 25.83
N GLY A 59 -33.78 -4.54 26.59
CA GLY A 59 -32.66 -3.59 26.63
C GLY A 59 -31.39 -4.19 27.22
N LEU A 60 -31.51 -5.00 28.29
CA LEU A 60 -30.39 -5.76 28.85
C LEU A 60 -29.88 -6.83 27.88
N THR A 61 -30.77 -7.57 27.21
CA THR A 61 -30.37 -8.55 26.18
C THR A 61 -29.61 -7.87 25.05
N PHE A 62 -30.08 -6.73 24.55
CA PHE A 62 -29.35 -5.92 23.56
C PHE A 62 -27.95 -5.55 24.06
N LEU A 63 -27.84 -5.02 25.28
CA LEU A 63 -26.54 -4.64 25.86
C LEU A 63 -25.60 -5.84 25.93
N ILE A 64 -26.04 -6.97 26.48
CA ILE A 64 -25.20 -8.17 26.64
C ILE A 64 -24.68 -8.63 25.28
N ILE A 65 -25.55 -8.71 24.27
CA ILE A 65 -25.16 -9.14 22.92
C ILE A 65 -24.21 -8.14 22.28
N ALA A 66 -24.48 -6.84 22.39
CA ALA A 66 -23.61 -5.80 21.86
C ALA A 66 -22.20 -5.86 22.48
N LEU A 67 -22.12 -6.13 23.78
CA LEU A 67 -20.85 -6.31 24.48
C LEU A 67 -20.12 -7.60 24.08
N ILE A 68 -20.83 -8.72 23.95
CA ILE A 68 -20.23 -9.98 23.49
C ILE A 68 -19.64 -9.80 22.09
N ILE A 69 -20.38 -9.23 21.14
CA ILE A 69 -19.87 -9.07 19.78
C ILE A 69 -18.73 -8.06 19.71
N THR A 70 -18.84 -6.93 20.43
CA THR A 70 -17.73 -5.96 20.52
C THR A 70 -16.50 -6.62 21.12
N GLY A 71 -16.66 -7.41 22.19
CA GLY A 71 -15.58 -8.17 22.83
C GLY A 71 -14.96 -9.24 21.93
N ILE A 72 -15.75 -9.90 21.07
CA ILE A 72 -15.24 -10.83 20.05
C ILE A 72 -14.45 -10.09 18.97
N GLY A 73 -15.00 -8.99 18.43
CA GLY A 73 -14.31 -8.19 17.40
C GLY A 73 -12.99 -7.60 17.90
N VAL A 74 -13.00 -7.16 19.15
CA VAL A 74 -11.82 -6.83 19.96
C VAL A 74 -10.88 -8.04 20.01
N SER A 75 -11.28 -9.15 20.62
CA SER A 75 -10.37 -10.28 20.85
C SER A 75 -9.71 -10.80 19.57
N MET A 76 -10.46 -10.83 18.47
CA MET A 76 -9.98 -11.25 17.14
C MET A 76 -9.00 -10.26 16.51
N SER A 77 -9.10 -8.95 16.78
CA SER A 77 -8.16 -7.94 16.30
C SER A 77 -6.86 -7.86 17.13
N THR A 78 -6.87 -8.30 18.40
CA THR A 78 -5.65 -8.35 19.25
C THR A 78 -4.77 -9.57 19.07
N GLY A 79 -5.35 -10.74 18.79
CA GLY A 79 -4.69 -12.03 19.10
C GLY A 79 -4.18 -12.84 17.91
N PHE A 80 -4.62 -12.54 16.69
CA PHE A 80 -4.28 -13.35 15.51
C PHE A 80 -3.50 -12.50 14.51
N SER A 81 -2.61 -13.14 13.73
CA SER A 81 -2.08 -12.54 12.51
C SER A 81 -3.26 -11.90 11.80
N PHE A 82 -3.21 -10.57 11.65
CA PHE A 82 -4.33 -9.75 11.24
C PHE A 82 -4.69 -10.09 9.79
N ASP A 83 -5.28 -11.26 9.58
CA ASP A 83 -5.90 -11.62 8.33
C ASP A 83 -7.15 -10.78 8.31
N TYR A 84 -7.09 -9.76 7.47
CA TYR A 84 -8.15 -8.81 7.23
C TYR A 84 -9.54 -9.48 7.18
N SER A 85 -9.62 -10.67 6.58
CA SER A 85 -10.84 -11.49 6.53
C SER A 85 -11.45 -11.76 7.91
N THR A 86 -10.61 -12.10 8.90
CA THR A 86 -11.03 -12.42 10.27
C THR A 86 -11.57 -11.21 11.03
N SER A 87 -11.12 -9.99 10.74
CA SER A 87 -11.59 -8.76 11.41
C SER A 87 -12.96 -8.27 10.90
N THR A 88 -13.26 -8.52 9.62
CA THR A 88 -14.54 -8.10 9.02
C THR A 88 -15.71 -8.98 9.45
N ILE A 89 -15.48 -10.27 9.74
CA ILE A 89 -16.54 -11.21 10.14
C ILE A 89 -17.23 -10.75 11.43
N PRO A 90 -16.52 -10.44 12.55
CA PRO A 90 -17.13 -9.89 13.76
C PRO A 90 -17.86 -8.58 13.51
N THR A 91 -17.33 -7.71 12.65
CA THR A 91 -17.99 -6.45 12.31
C THR A 91 -19.34 -6.70 11.61
N SER A 92 -19.37 -7.65 10.67
CA SER A 92 -20.56 -8.03 9.92
C SER A 92 -21.61 -8.70 10.81
N MET A 93 -21.19 -9.68 11.62
CA MET A 93 -22.05 -10.34 12.60
C MET A 93 -22.54 -9.34 13.65
N GLY A 94 -21.68 -8.40 14.06
CA GLY A 94 -22.01 -7.29 14.95
C GLY A 94 -23.10 -6.42 14.39
N TYR A 95 -23.02 -6.00 13.14
CA TYR A 95 -24.11 -5.29 12.48
C TYR A 95 -25.42 -6.07 12.59
N ILE A 96 -25.44 -7.34 12.17
CA ILE A 96 -26.66 -8.16 12.12
C ILE A 96 -27.27 -8.31 13.52
N PHE A 97 -26.50 -8.80 14.49
CA PHE A 97 -27.02 -9.10 15.82
C PHE A 97 -27.32 -7.84 16.63
N VAL A 98 -26.42 -6.88 16.66
CA VAL A 98 -26.59 -5.66 17.46
C VAL A 98 -27.77 -4.85 16.94
N LEU A 99 -27.89 -4.68 15.62
CA LEU A 99 -29.02 -3.96 15.03
C LEU A 99 -30.34 -4.71 15.22
N PHE A 100 -30.37 -6.03 15.02
CA PHE A 100 -31.59 -6.82 15.21
C PHE A 100 -32.12 -6.71 16.64
N PHE A 101 -31.28 -6.97 17.65
CA PHE A 101 -31.70 -6.90 19.05
C PHE A 101 -32.02 -5.46 19.50
N PHE A 102 -31.34 -4.46 18.93
CA PHE A 102 -31.70 -3.06 19.13
C PHE A 102 -33.11 -2.75 18.59
N ILE A 103 -33.46 -3.25 17.41
CA ILE A 103 -34.80 -3.04 16.83
C ILE A 103 -35.87 -3.75 17.64
N VAL A 104 -35.63 -4.97 18.12
CA VAL A 104 -36.56 -5.68 19.03
C VAL A 104 -36.84 -4.82 20.27
N PHE A 105 -35.79 -4.31 20.91
CA PHE A 105 -35.90 -3.41 22.06
C PHE A 105 -36.67 -2.12 21.72
N ALA A 106 -36.30 -1.43 20.65
CA ALA A 106 -36.94 -0.19 20.22
C ALA A 106 -38.43 -0.39 19.87
N SER A 107 -38.78 -1.54 19.28
CA SER A 107 -40.15 -1.89 18.91
C SER A 107 -41.04 -2.02 20.14
N ILE A 108 -40.57 -2.70 21.19
CA ILE A 108 -41.30 -2.86 22.45
C ILE A 108 -41.50 -1.51 23.13
N LEU A 109 -40.47 -0.66 23.12
CA LEU A 109 -40.57 0.70 23.66
C LEU A 109 -41.62 1.54 22.94
N ILE A 110 -41.62 1.54 21.61
CA ILE A 110 -42.58 2.32 20.82
C ILE A 110 -44.01 1.84 21.06
N ILE A 111 -44.23 0.53 21.13
CA ILE A 111 -45.56 -0.03 21.39
C ILE A 111 -46.02 0.32 22.81
N SER A 112 -45.13 0.25 23.80
CA SER A 112 -45.44 0.63 25.17
C SER A 112 -45.71 2.14 25.33
N LEU A 113 -45.00 2.99 24.60
CA LEU A 113 -45.14 4.45 24.71
C LEU A 113 -46.31 5.00 23.88
N PHE A 114 -46.55 4.48 22.68
CA PHE A 114 -47.54 5.03 21.77
C PHE A 114 -48.82 4.20 21.70
N LYS A 115 -48.73 2.88 21.53
CA LYS A 115 -49.90 2.05 21.28
C LYS A 115 -50.69 1.73 22.54
N VAL A 116 -50.00 1.30 23.60
CA VAL A 116 -50.64 0.93 24.87
C VAL A 116 -51.43 2.11 25.48
N PRO A 117 -50.91 3.34 25.56
CA PRO A 117 -51.66 4.47 26.12
C PRO A 117 -52.88 4.90 25.30
N ILE A 118 -52.91 4.62 23.98
CA ILE A 118 -54.11 4.81 23.15
C ILE A 118 -55.18 3.80 23.57
N LEU A 119 -54.81 2.52 23.64
CA LEU A 119 -55.74 1.43 23.96
C LEU A 119 -56.26 1.50 25.40
N GLU A 120 -55.42 1.93 26.34
CA GLU A 120 -55.79 2.13 27.75
C GLU A 120 -56.60 3.43 27.98
N GLY A 121 -56.78 4.28 26.95
CA GLY A 121 -57.49 5.56 27.08
C GLY A 121 -56.73 6.63 27.87
N ILE A 122 -55.46 6.40 28.23
CA ILE A 122 -54.61 7.35 28.98
C ILE A 122 -54.52 8.69 28.23
N GLN A 123 -54.47 8.68 26.91
CA GLN A 123 -54.43 9.90 26.11
C GLN A 123 -55.69 10.75 26.24
N GLN A 124 -56.86 10.12 26.39
CA GLN A 124 -58.11 10.85 26.62
C GLN A 124 -58.10 11.51 28.00
N ILE A 125 -57.51 10.85 29.00
CA ILE A 125 -57.32 11.41 30.35
C ILE A 125 -56.37 12.61 30.29
N GLU A 126 -55.24 12.51 29.59
CA GLU A 126 -54.29 13.61 29.41
C GLU A 126 -54.91 14.81 28.68
N ALA A 127 -55.71 14.56 27.63
CA ALA A 127 -56.42 15.59 26.90
C ALA A 127 -57.47 16.29 27.80
N ARG A 128 -58.21 15.53 28.62
CA ARG A 128 -59.15 16.07 29.62
C ARG A 128 -58.44 16.87 30.72
N ALA A 129 -57.20 16.53 31.05
CA ALA A 129 -56.36 17.29 31.96
C ALA A 129 -55.75 18.56 31.32
N GLY A 130 -56.15 18.91 30.09
CA GLY A 130 -55.71 20.12 29.39
C GLY A 130 -54.35 20.00 28.69
N VAL A 131 -53.78 18.80 28.58
CA VAL A 131 -52.51 18.59 27.87
C VAL A 131 -52.78 18.45 26.37
N ALA A 132 -52.27 19.42 25.60
CA ALA A 132 -52.41 19.38 24.14
C ALA A 132 -51.79 18.09 23.56
N LEU A 133 -52.50 17.44 22.63
CA LEU A 133 -52.09 16.16 22.02
C LEU A 133 -50.68 16.21 21.41
N ILE A 134 -50.29 17.34 20.80
CA ILE A 134 -48.93 17.53 20.26
C ILE A 134 -47.86 17.51 21.36
N LYS A 135 -48.13 18.12 22.52
CA LYS A 135 -47.20 18.12 23.65
C LYS A 135 -47.06 16.70 24.21
N SER A 136 -48.18 15.99 24.34
CA SER A 136 -48.19 14.59 24.77
C SER A 136 -47.45 13.66 23.79
N TYR A 137 -47.62 13.87 22.48
CA TYR A 137 -46.87 13.16 21.43
C TYR A 137 -45.36 13.43 21.50
N LEU A 138 -44.95 14.70 21.59
CA LEU A 138 -43.54 15.09 21.70
C LEU A 138 -42.90 14.55 22.98
N VAL A 139 -43.60 14.59 24.12
CA VAL A 139 -43.12 14.01 25.38
C VAL A 139 -42.77 12.53 25.20
N ARG A 140 -43.62 11.76 24.51
CA ARG A 140 -43.35 10.33 24.24
C ARG A 140 -42.17 10.11 23.30
N ILE A 141 -42.00 10.96 22.27
CA ILE A 141 -40.80 10.93 21.41
C ILE A 141 -39.55 11.18 22.25
N PHE A 142 -39.54 12.22 23.06
CA PHE A 142 -38.38 12.52 23.92
C PHE A 142 -38.12 11.42 24.94
N THR A 143 -39.17 10.81 25.53
CA THR A 143 -39.01 9.64 26.39
C THR A 143 -38.37 8.47 25.62
N TYR A 144 -38.81 8.17 24.40
CA TYR A 144 -38.22 7.13 23.56
C TYR A 144 -36.73 7.40 23.28
N VAL A 145 -36.39 8.62 22.85
CA VAL A 145 -35.01 9.01 22.55
C VAL A 145 -34.13 8.89 23.79
N ILE A 146 -34.58 9.41 24.94
CA ILE A 146 -33.80 9.39 26.17
C ILE A 146 -33.59 7.98 26.70
N VAL A 147 -34.63 7.15 26.68
CA VAL A 147 -34.49 5.75 27.10
C VAL A 147 -33.54 5.01 26.15
N THR A 148 -33.73 5.09 24.83
CA THR A 148 -32.83 4.41 23.88
C THR A 148 -31.39 4.92 23.99
N TYR A 149 -31.17 6.23 24.10
CA TYR A 149 -29.83 6.81 24.22
C TYR A 149 -29.16 6.46 25.53
N SER A 150 -29.91 6.29 26.63
CA SER A 150 -29.32 5.84 27.89
C SER A 150 -28.71 4.45 27.78
N TYR A 151 -29.39 3.50 27.12
CA TYR A 151 -28.84 2.17 26.84
C TYR A 151 -27.66 2.24 25.87
N ILE A 152 -27.75 3.03 24.79
CA ILE A 152 -26.65 3.17 23.83
C ILE A 152 -25.42 3.85 24.46
N LEU A 153 -25.61 4.79 25.40
CA LEU A 153 -24.53 5.45 26.12
C LEU A 153 -23.84 4.48 27.09
N VAL A 154 -24.60 3.62 27.77
CA VAL A 154 -24.00 2.51 28.55
C VAL A 154 -23.19 1.59 27.64
N PHE A 155 -23.71 1.24 26.46
CA PHE A 155 -22.97 0.48 25.45
C PHE A 155 -21.67 1.19 25.06
N LEU A 156 -21.72 2.49 24.70
CA LEU A 156 -20.54 3.27 24.34
C LEU A 156 -19.49 3.31 25.45
N ILE A 157 -19.88 3.59 26.71
CA ILE A 157 -18.95 3.64 27.83
C ILE A 157 -18.22 2.30 28.00
N ILE A 158 -18.96 1.19 27.98
CA ILE A 158 -18.35 -0.13 28.16
C ILE A 158 -17.49 -0.49 26.94
N SER A 159 -17.95 -0.20 25.71
CA SER A 159 -17.15 -0.40 24.51
C SER A 159 -15.85 0.41 24.53
N LEU A 160 -15.85 1.64 25.03
CA LEU A 160 -14.63 2.44 25.21
C LEU A 160 -13.68 1.82 26.25
N ILE A 161 -14.21 1.24 27.33
CA ILE A 161 -13.41 0.52 28.34
C ILE A 161 -12.78 -0.74 27.72
N ILE A 162 -13.54 -1.50 26.94
CA ILE A 162 -13.04 -2.70 26.25
C ILE A 162 -12.03 -2.29 25.16
N GLY A 163 -12.32 -1.20 24.46
CA GLY A 163 -11.54 -0.69 23.33
C GLY A 163 -10.24 0.04 23.70
N SER A 164 -10.01 0.34 24.99
CA SER A 164 -8.79 1.05 25.39
C SER A 164 -7.50 0.28 25.12
N SER A 165 -7.59 -1.03 24.86
CA SER A 165 -6.45 -1.84 24.41
C SER A 165 -6.04 -1.63 22.94
N TYR A 166 -6.80 -0.85 22.13
CA TYR A 166 -6.56 -0.64 20.68
C TYR A 166 -6.00 0.72 20.30
N GLN A 167 -5.33 1.43 21.21
CA GLN A 167 -4.80 2.76 20.88
C GLN A 167 -3.88 2.78 19.64
N ASN A 168 -3.31 1.63 19.27
CA ASN A 168 -2.41 1.48 18.12
C ASN A 168 -3.11 1.05 16.81
N GLN A 169 -4.43 0.88 16.81
CA GLN A 169 -5.26 0.42 15.68
C GLN A 169 -6.49 1.33 15.53
N SER A 170 -6.24 2.58 15.12
CA SER A 170 -7.28 3.62 15.12
C SER A 170 -8.49 3.25 14.26
N MET A 171 -8.32 2.68 13.06
CA MET A 171 -9.47 2.40 12.19
C MET A 171 -10.34 1.26 12.73
N THR A 172 -9.72 0.19 13.21
CA THR A 172 -10.44 -0.90 13.90
C THR A 172 -11.19 -0.37 15.12
N PHE A 173 -10.54 0.47 15.93
CA PHE A 173 -11.17 1.11 17.08
C PHE A 173 -12.36 1.99 16.67
N GLU A 174 -12.19 2.88 15.69
CA GLU A 174 -13.27 3.71 15.16
C GLU A 174 -14.43 2.87 14.63
N SER A 175 -14.15 1.81 13.86
CA SER A 175 -15.16 1.01 13.16
C SER A 175 -15.91 0.03 14.07
N ILE A 176 -15.25 -0.53 15.10
CA ILE A 176 -15.84 -1.53 16.00
C ILE A 176 -16.36 -0.90 17.30
N VAL A 177 -15.67 0.12 17.82
CA VAL A 177 -15.95 0.66 19.16
C VAL A 177 -16.80 1.92 19.09
N ILE A 178 -16.45 2.89 18.24
CA ILE A 178 -17.09 4.22 18.21
C ILE A 178 -18.27 4.27 17.24
N SER A 179 -18.10 3.78 16.02
CA SER A 179 -19.07 3.91 14.94
C SER A 179 -20.40 3.18 15.25
N PRO A 180 -20.43 1.96 15.82
CA PRO A 180 -21.69 1.27 16.08
C PRO A 180 -22.60 1.98 17.10
N PRO A 181 -22.14 2.43 18.29
CA PRO A 181 -22.99 3.21 19.18
C PRO A 181 -23.51 4.51 18.56
N LEU A 182 -22.65 5.27 17.85
CA LEU A 182 -23.07 6.52 17.19
C LEU A 182 -24.11 6.24 16.09
N PHE A 183 -23.91 5.17 15.34
CA PHE A 183 -24.89 4.69 14.37
C PHE A 183 -26.22 4.38 15.03
N LEU A 184 -26.25 3.64 16.15
CA LEU A 184 -27.50 3.32 16.84
C LEU A 184 -28.22 4.56 17.37
N MET A 185 -27.49 5.58 17.84
CA MET A 185 -28.09 6.85 18.27
C MET A 185 -28.82 7.53 17.10
N MET A 186 -28.17 7.58 15.94
CA MET A 186 -28.74 8.18 14.75
C MET A 186 -29.86 7.32 14.14
N PHE A 187 -29.66 6.01 14.09
CA PHE A 187 -30.61 5.02 13.59
C PHE A 187 -31.90 5.04 14.43
N SER A 188 -31.82 5.21 15.75
CA SER A 188 -32.99 5.40 16.62
C SER A 188 -33.88 6.55 16.13
N LEU A 189 -33.30 7.67 15.72
CA LEU A 189 -34.04 8.81 15.17
C LEU A 189 -34.56 8.53 13.76
N ILE A 190 -33.75 7.92 12.89
CA ILE A 190 -34.14 7.63 11.50
C ILE A 190 -35.28 6.59 11.45
N TRP A 191 -35.21 5.57 12.31
CA TRP A 191 -36.11 4.41 12.28
C TRP A 191 -37.37 4.60 13.13
N PHE A 192 -37.36 5.53 14.09
CA PHE A 192 -38.53 5.89 14.90
C PHE A 192 -39.84 6.06 14.11
N PRO A 193 -39.91 6.87 13.04
CA PRO A 193 -41.15 7.08 12.31
C PRO A 193 -41.68 5.79 11.68
N VAL A 194 -40.81 4.95 11.11
CA VAL A 194 -41.21 3.68 10.50
C VAL A 194 -41.86 2.76 11.54
N MET A 195 -41.20 2.60 12.69
CA MET A 195 -41.73 1.76 13.77
C MET A 195 -43.03 2.30 14.38
N SER A 196 -43.12 3.64 14.52
CA SER A 196 -44.31 4.32 15.03
C SER A 196 -45.49 4.18 14.07
N LEU A 197 -45.26 4.31 12.75
CA LEU A 197 -46.28 4.10 11.71
C LEU A 197 -46.90 2.71 11.83
N ILE A 198 -46.07 1.67 11.87
CA ILE A 198 -46.49 0.28 11.96
C ILE A 198 -47.28 0.04 13.25
N ALA A 199 -46.79 0.55 14.38
CA ALA A 199 -47.45 0.41 15.68
C ALA A 199 -48.82 1.13 15.73
N LEU A 200 -48.95 2.29 15.09
CA LEU A 200 -50.21 3.05 15.07
C LEU A 200 -51.27 2.37 14.22
N ILE A 201 -50.90 1.79 13.07
CA ILE A 201 -51.84 1.17 12.13
C ILE A 201 -52.24 -0.25 12.57
N SER A 202 -51.31 -1.01 13.17
CA SER A 202 -51.51 -2.43 13.48
C SER A 202 -52.09 -2.68 14.88
N SER A 203 -52.50 -3.92 15.17
CA SER A 203 -52.72 -4.37 16.57
C SER A 203 -51.39 -4.40 17.34
N VAL A 204 -51.43 -4.52 18.67
CA VAL A 204 -50.20 -4.61 19.49
C VAL A 204 -49.31 -5.77 19.03
N ALA A 205 -49.87 -6.98 18.97
CA ALA A 205 -49.12 -8.18 18.59
C ALA A 205 -48.60 -8.10 17.14
N MET A 206 -49.45 -7.69 16.19
CA MET A 206 -49.07 -7.58 14.78
C MET A 206 -48.05 -6.46 14.56
N GLY A 207 -48.19 -5.33 15.27
CA GLY A 207 -47.24 -4.22 15.21
C GLY A 207 -45.86 -4.62 15.74
N THR A 208 -45.79 -5.36 16.85
CA THR A 208 -44.53 -5.89 17.37
C THR A 208 -43.89 -6.83 16.35
N PHE A 209 -44.66 -7.79 15.84
CA PHE A 209 -44.16 -8.78 14.88
C PHE A 209 -43.68 -8.12 13.58
N ALA A 210 -44.47 -7.20 13.00
CA ALA A 210 -44.12 -6.50 11.77
C ALA A 210 -42.86 -5.64 11.93
N ASN A 211 -42.70 -4.94 13.07
CA ASN A 211 -41.48 -4.18 13.36
C ASN A 211 -40.25 -5.09 13.49
N ILE A 212 -40.38 -6.23 14.19
CA ILE A 212 -39.29 -7.21 14.33
C ILE A 212 -38.94 -7.82 12.97
N PHE A 213 -39.93 -8.19 12.16
CA PHE A 213 -39.71 -8.76 10.83
C PHE A 213 -39.02 -7.77 9.90
N LEU A 214 -39.50 -6.53 9.82
CA LEU A 214 -38.86 -5.49 9.02
C LEU A 214 -37.45 -5.20 9.54
N GLY A 215 -37.28 -5.18 10.86
CA GLY A 215 -35.99 -5.03 11.50
C GLY A 215 -35.00 -6.14 11.16
N PHE A 216 -35.47 -7.39 11.09
CA PHE A 216 -34.67 -8.53 10.65
C PHE A 216 -34.23 -8.38 9.19
N VAL A 217 -35.11 -7.93 8.29
CA VAL A 217 -34.75 -7.66 6.89
C VAL A 217 -33.68 -6.57 6.79
N VAL A 218 -33.79 -5.48 7.56
CA VAL A 218 -32.79 -4.40 7.59
C VAL A 218 -31.47 -4.88 8.21
N ALA A 219 -31.53 -5.70 9.27
CA ALA A 219 -30.35 -6.28 9.90
C ALA A 219 -29.62 -7.26 8.96
N LEU A 220 -30.34 -7.96 8.07
CA LEU A 220 -29.75 -8.82 7.05
C LEU A 220 -29.31 -8.09 5.77
N SER A 221 -29.53 -6.77 5.68
CA SER A 221 -29.29 -6.03 4.44
C SER A 221 -27.88 -6.16 3.85
N PRO A 222 -26.77 -6.22 4.62
CA PRO A 222 -25.43 -6.41 4.05
C PRO A 222 -25.25 -7.81 3.49
N LEU A 223 -25.80 -8.83 4.16
CA LEU A 223 -25.76 -10.21 3.67
C LEU A 223 -26.55 -10.34 2.36
N ILE A 224 -27.74 -9.73 2.29
CA ILE A 224 -28.53 -9.68 1.06
C ILE A 224 -27.73 -8.97 -0.04
N SER A 225 -27.07 -7.85 0.27
CA SER A 225 -26.22 -7.12 -0.68
C SER A 225 -25.07 -7.98 -1.20
N VAL A 226 -24.37 -8.72 -0.33
CA VAL A 226 -23.29 -9.64 -0.74
C VAL A 226 -23.83 -10.77 -1.61
N VAL A 227 -24.91 -11.44 -1.21
CA VAL A 227 -25.53 -12.50 -2.02
C VAL A 227 -25.98 -11.96 -3.38
N MET A 228 -26.60 -10.78 -3.42
CA MET A 228 -26.98 -10.13 -4.67
C MET A 228 -25.77 -9.81 -5.54
N ASN A 229 -24.66 -9.36 -4.96
CA ASN A 229 -23.42 -9.11 -5.68
C ASN A 229 -22.73 -10.40 -6.16
N SER A 230 -22.85 -11.50 -5.41
CA SER A 230 -22.34 -12.82 -5.81
C SER A 230 -23.19 -13.47 -6.91
N VAL A 231 -24.50 -13.21 -6.91
CA VAL A 231 -25.44 -13.74 -7.91
C VAL A 231 -25.47 -12.88 -9.17
N SER A 232 -25.38 -11.55 -9.03
CA SER A 232 -25.11 -10.67 -10.16
C SER A 232 -23.75 -11.09 -10.69
N SER A 233 -23.69 -11.56 -11.93
CA SER A 233 -22.50 -12.11 -12.57
C SER A 233 -21.41 -11.05 -12.83
N GLU A 234 -21.12 -10.18 -11.87
CA GLU A 234 -19.93 -9.35 -11.89
C GLU A 234 -18.74 -10.29 -11.95
N SER A 235 -18.00 -10.22 -13.06
CA SER A 235 -16.82 -11.04 -13.22
C SER A 235 -15.85 -10.78 -12.06
N PRO A 236 -15.17 -11.80 -11.52
CA PRO A 236 -14.10 -11.61 -10.53
C PRO A 236 -13.08 -10.54 -10.96
N GLU A 237 -12.91 -10.36 -12.27
CA GLU A 237 -12.11 -9.31 -12.87
C GLU A 237 -12.62 -7.90 -12.56
N LYS A 238 -13.93 -7.62 -12.69
CA LYS A 238 -14.52 -6.32 -12.36
C LYS A 238 -14.32 -5.98 -10.88
N LEU A 239 -14.45 -6.98 -10.00
CA LEU A 239 -14.21 -6.80 -8.56
C LEU A 239 -12.75 -6.46 -8.29
N ARG A 240 -11.82 -7.19 -8.90
CA ARG A 240 -10.39 -6.89 -8.83
C ARG A 240 -10.09 -5.47 -9.32
N GLN A 241 -10.70 -5.05 -10.43
CA GLN A 241 -10.57 -3.71 -10.99
C GLN A 241 -11.09 -2.63 -10.01
N GLN A 242 -12.23 -2.85 -9.35
CA GLN A 242 -12.74 -1.91 -8.34
C GLN A 242 -11.79 -1.74 -7.14
N LYS A 243 -11.18 -2.83 -6.64
CA LYS A 243 -10.19 -2.76 -5.54
C LYS A 243 -9.01 -1.85 -5.90
N ILE A 244 -8.58 -1.89 -7.16
CA ILE A 244 -7.47 -1.06 -7.65
C ILE A 244 -7.86 0.40 -7.71
N VAL A 245 -9.06 0.71 -8.21
CA VAL A 245 -9.58 2.08 -8.23
C VAL A 245 -9.65 2.63 -6.80
N ILE A 246 -10.16 1.83 -5.85
CA ILE A 246 -10.19 2.20 -4.41
C ILE A 246 -8.78 2.49 -3.88
N ASN A 247 -7.82 1.58 -4.12
CA ASN A 247 -6.43 1.75 -3.68
C ASN A 247 -5.81 3.01 -4.28
N LYS A 248 -6.00 3.23 -5.59
CA LYS A 248 -5.48 4.39 -6.31
C LYS A 248 -6.09 5.68 -5.78
N ASN A 249 -7.39 5.72 -5.53
CA ASN A 249 -8.07 6.86 -4.91
C ASN A 249 -7.51 7.17 -3.53
N ALA A 250 -7.35 6.16 -2.66
CA ALA A 250 -6.75 6.34 -1.34
C ALA A 250 -5.34 6.90 -1.45
N LYS A 251 -4.49 6.35 -2.34
CA LYS A 251 -3.12 6.82 -2.58
C LYS A 251 -3.08 8.28 -3.07
N LEU A 252 -3.96 8.66 -3.99
CA LEU A 252 -4.07 10.05 -4.46
C LEU A 252 -4.51 11.00 -3.34
N ILE A 253 -5.42 10.56 -2.48
CA ILE A 253 -5.90 11.35 -1.33
C ILE A 253 -4.78 11.57 -0.32
N PHE A 254 -4.04 10.52 0.06
CA PHE A 254 -2.87 10.66 0.94
C PHE A 254 -1.79 11.55 0.35
N ALA A 255 -1.50 11.40 -0.95
CA ALA A 255 -0.50 12.21 -1.63
C ALA A 255 -0.92 13.69 -1.68
N ASN A 256 -2.19 13.98 -2.00
CA ASN A 256 -2.71 15.34 -2.03
C ASN A 256 -2.70 15.98 -0.63
N ASP A 257 -3.04 15.22 0.41
CA ASP A 257 -2.98 15.68 1.80
C ASP A 257 -1.54 16.02 2.23
N PHE A 258 -0.59 15.13 1.92
CA PHE A 258 0.85 15.37 2.13
C PHE A 258 1.32 16.63 1.40
N TYR A 259 0.99 16.78 0.12
CA TYR A 259 1.37 17.95 -0.66
C TYR A 259 0.77 19.24 -0.09
N LYS A 260 -0.54 19.28 0.20
CA LYS A 260 -1.20 20.48 0.76
C LYS A 260 -0.57 20.91 2.09
N LYS A 261 -0.17 19.95 2.92
CA LYS A 261 0.43 20.23 4.23
C LYS A 261 1.85 20.79 4.12
N PHE A 262 2.64 20.33 3.16
CA PHE A 262 4.07 20.62 3.10
C PHE A 262 4.55 21.48 1.93
N ALA A 263 3.71 21.76 0.94
CA ALA A 263 4.07 22.62 -0.20
C ALA A 263 4.46 24.05 0.23
N ASN A 264 3.95 24.52 1.38
CA ASN A 264 4.24 25.83 1.94
C ASN A 264 5.17 25.80 3.17
N ASP A 265 5.59 24.62 3.62
CA ASP A 265 6.47 24.49 4.79
C ASP A 265 7.91 24.77 4.35
N GLU A 266 8.55 25.82 4.87
CA GLU A 266 9.88 26.26 4.41
C GLU A 266 10.97 25.20 4.52
N SER A 267 10.87 24.29 5.51
CA SER A 267 11.87 23.24 5.73
C SER A 267 11.69 22.05 4.78
N ILE A 268 10.49 21.85 4.23
CA ILE A 268 10.14 20.66 3.47
C ILE A 268 9.83 20.98 2.01
N LYS A 269 9.33 22.18 1.69
CA LYS A 269 8.86 22.55 0.34
C LYS A 269 9.87 22.27 -0.78
N LYS A 270 11.16 22.34 -0.46
CA LYS A 270 12.27 22.09 -1.39
C LYS A 270 12.22 20.70 -2.02
N ILE A 271 11.69 19.68 -1.32
CA ILE A 271 11.52 18.33 -1.91
C ILE A 271 10.55 18.31 -3.09
N PHE A 272 9.74 19.36 -3.27
CA PHE A 272 8.79 19.52 -4.37
C PHE A 272 9.29 20.49 -5.45
N GLU A 273 10.43 21.13 -5.22
CA GLU A 273 11.05 22.13 -6.11
C GLU A 273 12.24 21.55 -6.89
N ASP A 274 12.65 20.30 -6.59
CA ASP A 274 13.71 19.59 -7.31
C ASP A 274 13.44 19.55 -8.81
N THR A 275 14.37 20.07 -9.61
CA THR A 275 14.35 19.95 -11.08
C THR A 275 15.03 18.66 -11.52
N ASN A 276 14.64 18.11 -12.67
CA ASN A 276 15.31 16.96 -13.30
C ASN A 276 15.32 15.68 -12.44
N ILE A 277 14.33 15.49 -11.56
CA ILE A 277 14.23 14.34 -10.63
C ILE A 277 14.46 13.01 -11.34
N LEU A 278 13.77 12.77 -12.46
CA LEU A 278 13.93 11.51 -13.21
C LEU A 278 15.32 11.35 -13.81
N GLN A 279 15.93 12.44 -14.29
CA GLN A 279 17.29 12.40 -14.83
C GLN A 279 18.31 12.14 -13.71
N THR A 280 18.17 12.79 -12.56
CA THR A 280 19.00 12.55 -11.38
C THR A 280 18.87 11.10 -10.90
N ILE A 281 17.64 10.60 -10.77
CA ILE A 281 17.37 9.19 -10.42
C ILE A 281 17.97 8.25 -11.45
N ASN A 282 17.79 8.52 -12.76
CA ASN A 282 18.36 7.71 -13.82
C ASN A 282 19.89 7.71 -13.73
N ASN A 283 20.53 8.87 -13.70
CA ASN A 283 21.99 9.01 -13.58
C ASN A 283 22.54 8.27 -12.36
N ASN A 284 21.88 8.40 -11.21
CA ASN A 284 22.25 7.66 -10.01
C ASN A 284 22.03 6.16 -10.16
N ALA A 285 20.94 5.73 -10.80
CA ALA A 285 20.68 4.33 -11.11
C ALA A 285 21.75 3.73 -12.03
N LYS A 286 22.30 4.53 -12.96
CA LYS A 286 23.38 4.07 -13.85
C LYS A 286 24.66 3.73 -13.10
N VAL A 287 25.03 4.59 -12.14
CA VAL A 287 26.21 4.39 -11.29
C VAL A 287 26.06 3.14 -10.42
N MET A 288 24.84 2.78 -10.04
CA MET A 288 24.60 1.65 -9.15
C MET A 288 24.65 0.27 -9.82
N HIS A 289 25.13 0.11 -11.07
CA HIS A 289 25.40 -1.18 -11.75
C HIS A 289 24.50 -2.35 -11.34
N PHE A 290 23.18 -2.16 -11.35
CA PHE A 290 22.26 -3.24 -11.05
C PHE A 290 22.41 -4.32 -12.14
N LYS A 291 23.18 -5.39 -11.86
CA LYS A 291 23.49 -6.48 -12.81
C LYS A 291 22.24 -7.16 -13.42
N ASN A 292 21.07 -6.92 -12.82
CA ASN A 292 19.75 -7.39 -13.24
C ASN A 292 18.78 -6.27 -13.69
N LEU A 293 19.18 -4.99 -13.68
CA LEU A 293 18.51 -3.94 -14.46
C LEU A 293 19.48 -3.56 -15.58
N SER A 294 19.35 -4.13 -16.77
CA SER A 294 20.18 -3.69 -17.88
C SER A 294 20.01 -2.18 -18.07
N LEU A 295 21.12 -1.46 -18.06
CA LEU A 295 21.19 0.00 -18.19
C LEU A 295 20.53 0.52 -19.47
N ASP A 296 20.52 -0.31 -20.52
CA ASP A 296 19.77 -0.05 -21.75
C ASP A 296 18.26 0.12 -21.47
N LEU A 297 17.70 -0.48 -20.41
CA LEU A 297 16.29 -0.28 -20.03
C LEU A 297 15.97 1.13 -19.52
N PHE A 298 16.92 1.89 -18.99
CA PHE A 298 16.62 3.24 -18.55
C PHE A 298 16.75 4.28 -19.67
N ASP A 299 17.74 4.11 -20.56
CA ASP A 299 18.00 5.06 -21.64
C ASP A 299 17.15 4.80 -22.89
N THR A 300 16.79 3.54 -23.18
CA THR A 300 15.90 3.18 -24.31
C THR A 300 14.49 2.72 -23.88
N ASN A 301 14.30 2.31 -22.61
CA ASN A 301 13.07 1.62 -22.17
C ASN A 301 12.18 2.36 -21.15
N LEU A 302 12.33 3.68 -21.04
CA LEU A 302 11.16 4.56 -20.84
C LEU A 302 10.15 4.44 -22.03
N VAL A 303 10.56 3.76 -23.13
CA VAL A 303 9.79 3.58 -24.36
C VAL A 303 9.75 2.14 -24.91
N ALA A 304 10.73 1.25 -24.71
CA ALA A 304 10.70 -0.13 -25.25
C ALA A 304 10.84 -1.28 -24.22
N GLU A 305 9.74 -1.84 -23.69
CA GLU A 305 9.74 -3.13 -22.95
C GLU A 305 10.63 -4.24 -23.57
N GLY A 306 11.66 -4.65 -22.82
CA GLY A 306 12.50 -5.80 -23.14
C GLY A 306 11.81 -7.14 -22.84
N LYS A 307 11.73 -7.98 -23.88
CA LYS A 307 11.46 -9.43 -23.81
C LYS A 307 12.60 -10.15 -23.11
N THR A 308 12.37 -10.70 -21.92
CA THR A 308 13.07 -11.93 -21.54
C THR A 308 12.34 -13.09 -22.20
N ASN A 309 12.85 -13.56 -23.33
CA ASN A 309 12.51 -14.86 -23.88
C ASN A 309 12.95 -15.92 -22.87
N SER A 310 12.06 -16.28 -21.93
CA SER A 310 12.07 -17.63 -21.36
C SER A 310 11.55 -18.59 -22.44
N ARG A 311 12.35 -18.74 -23.50
CA ARG A 311 12.13 -19.80 -24.50
C ARG A 311 12.50 -21.10 -23.83
N ASN A 312 11.46 -21.86 -23.51
CA ASN A 312 11.42 -23.31 -23.48
C ASN A 312 12.70 -23.98 -23.98
N ASN A 313 13.47 -24.52 -23.04
CA ASN A 313 14.25 -25.71 -23.31
C ASN A 313 13.50 -26.91 -22.70
N SER A 314 12.28 -27.15 -23.18
CA SER A 314 11.59 -28.43 -23.03
C SER A 314 11.39 -29.04 -24.43
N GLY A 315 12.50 -29.31 -25.11
CA GLY A 315 12.51 -30.30 -26.16
C GLY A 315 12.32 -31.67 -25.51
N ASN A 316 11.07 -32.07 -25.25
CA ASN A 316 10.73 -33.48 -25.30
C ASN A 316 9.22 -33.70 -25.56
N SER A 317 8.97 -34.07 -26.81
CA SER A 317 7.87 -34.87 -27.35
C SER A 317 6.62 -35.14 -26.49
N GLY A 318 5.48 -34.65 -27.01
CA GLY A 318 4.31 -35.52 -27.21
C GLY A 318 3.21 -35.47 -26.14
N LYS A 319 2.35 -34.44 -26.22
CA LYS A 319 0.87 -34.54 -26.14
C LYS A 319 0.27 -33.13 -26.17
N PRO A 320 -0.78 -32.85 -26.97
CA PRO A 320 -1.50 -31.59 -26.89
C PRO A 320 -2.38 -31.60 -25.64
N SER A 321 -1.92 -30.99 -24.55
CA SER A 321 -2.78 -30.66 -23.40
C SER A 321 -3.50 -29.35 -23.72
N TYR A 322 -4.83 -29.40 -23.75
CA TYR A 322 -5.74 -28.26 -23.85
C TYR A 322 -5.78 -27.49 -22.52
N ASP A 323 -4.62 -27.06 -22.01
CA ASP A 323 -4.55 -26.15 -20.88
C ASP A 323 -4.46 -24.72 -21.39
N ASN A 324 -5.61 -24.04 -21.44
CA ASN A 324 -5.76 -22.61 -21.68
C ASN A 324 -5.27 -21.78 -20.48
N GLY A 325 -4.06 -22.08 -20.00
CA GLY A 325 -3.35 -21.25 -19.03
C GLY A 325 -2.71 -20.07 -19.74
N SER A 326 -3.45 -18.97 -19.88
CA SER A 326 -2.89 -17.69 -20.34
C SER A 326 -1.80 -17.25 -19.38
N SER A 327 -0.55 -17.52 -19.75
CA SER A 327 0.64 -17.01 -19.08
C SER A 327 0.67 -15.49 -19.26
N SER A 328 0.13 -14.78 -18.28
CA SER A 328 0.18 -13.33 -18.20
C SER A 328 1.64 -12.91 -18.05
N SER A 329 2.21 -12.43 -19.15
CA SER A 329 3.50 -11.76 -19.17
C SER A 329 3.33 -10.46 -18.37
N SER A 330 3.84 -10.44 -17.14
CA SER A 330 3.82 -9.23 -16.32
C SER A 330 4.75 -8.20 -16.94
N SER A 331 4.20 -7.05 -17.32
CA SER A 331 4.91 -5.94 -17.93
C SER A 331 6.09 -5.43 -17.06
N ASN A 332 7.24 -5.25 -17.70
CA ASN A 332 8.55 -4.97 -17.10
C ASN A 332 8.76 -3.49 -16.75
N TYR A 333 7.73 -2.78 -16.29
CA TYR A 333 7.86 -1.44 -15.68
C TYR A 333 8.03 -1.50 -14.15
N GLN A 334 7.90 -2.71 -13.58
CA GLN A 334 8.34 -2.99 -12.22
C GLN A 334 9.78 -2.50 -11.92
N PRO A 335 10.77 -2.51 -12.82
CA PRO A 335 12.17 -2.20 -12.51
C PRO A 335 12.41 -0.81 -11.96
N ILE A 336 11.78 0.28 -12.45
CA ILE A 336 12.10 1.64 -11.95
C ILE A 336 11.52 1.84 -10.55
N MET A 337 10.22 1.59 -10.35
CA MET A 337 9.65 1.67 -9.00
C MET A 337 10.23 0.61 -8.08
N SER A 338 10.54 -0.59 -8.58
CA SER A 338 11.28 -1.60 -7.82
C SER A 338 12.71 -1.16 -7.56
N ALA A 339 13.37 -0.37 -8.40
CA ALA A 339 14.74 0.12 -8.20
C ALA A 339 14.78 1.35 -7.29
N ILE A 340 13.79 2.23 -7.34
CA ILE A 340 13.61 3.29 -6.34
C ILE A 340 13.23 2.68 -5.01
N PHE A 341 12.31 1.73 -5.01
CA PHE A 341 11.92 1.03 -3.79
C PHE A 341 13.05 0.14 -3.27
N ARG A 342 13.80 -0.59 -4.10
CA ARG A 342 15.01 -1.34 -3.70
C ARG A 342 16.17 -0.42 -3.33
N GLY A 343 16.31 0.75 -3.96
CA GLY A 343 17.29 1.77 -3.58
C GLY A 343 16.94 2.41 -2.24
N PHE A 344 15.64 2.49 -1.93
CA PHE A 344 15.10 2.90 -0.64
C PHE A 344 15.25 1.80 0.43
N VAL A 345 14.78 0.56 0.17
CA VAL A 345 14.84 -0.61 1.08
C VAL A 345 16.27 -1.09 1.31
N GLY A 346 17.06 -1.13 0.24
CA GLY A 346 18.46 -1.54 0.24
C GLY A 346 19.38 -0.52 0.89
N GLY A 347 18.82 0.59 1.38
CA GLY A 347 19.50 1.56 2.24
C GLY A 347 20.86 1.96 1.69
N GLN A 348 20.90 2.85 0.71
CA GLN A 348 22.13 3.44 0.19
C GLN A 348 23.30 2.47 -0.03
N PHE A 349 23.52 1.75 -1.14
CA PHE A 349 24.92 1.41 -1.51
C PHE A 349 25.15 1.21 -3.00
N ASN A 350 26.24 1.84 -3.44
CA ASN A 350 27.08 1.44 -4.56
C ASN A 350 27.21 -0.08 -4.62
N LEU A 351 26.60 -0.69 -5.64
CA LEU A 351 27.00 -2.03 -6.10
C LEU A 351 28.36 -2.00 -6.80
N ASP A 352 28.94 -0.81 -7.00
CA ASP A 352 30.25 -0.66 -7.64
C ASP A 352 31.43 -1.09 -6.75
N LEU A 353 31.18 -1.69 -5.58
CA LEU A 353 32.25 -2.38 -4.86
C LEU A 353 32.67 -3.66 -5.59
N ASP A 354 31.78 -4.37 -6.31
CA ASP A 354 32.19 -5.59 -7.02
C ASP A 354 33.07 -5.29 -8.25
N THR A 355 32.78 -4.22 -8.99
CA THR A 355 33.55 -3.79 -10.17
C THR A 355 34.86 -3.13 -9.76
N LEU A 356 34.85 -2.22 -8.79
CA LEU A 356 36.08 -1.60 -8.26
C LEU A 356 36.93 -2.59 -7.47
N TYR A 357 36.34 -3.57 -6.78
CA TYR A 357 37.08 -4.68 -6.17
C TYR A 357 37.65 -5.60 -7.24
N SER A 358 36.91 -5.91 -8.29
CA SER A 358 37.44 -6.65 -9.44
C SER A 358 38.61 -5.91 -10.09
N ASP A 359 38.52 -4.59 -10.23
CA ASP A 359 39.59 -3.76 -10.79
C ASP A 359 40.76 -3.60 -9.80
N TYR A 360 40.50 -3.51 -8.50
CA TYR A 360 41.51 -3.50 -7.45
C TYR A 360 42.23 -4.84 -7.34
N VAL A 361 41.51 -5.95 -7.29
CA VAL A 361 42.04 -7.32 -7.34
C VAL A 361 42.81 -7.52 -8.63
N SER A 362 42.27 -7.10 -9.79
CA SER A 362 43.02 -7.10 -11.05
C SER A 362 44.31 -6.28 -10.98
N THR A 363 44.31 -5.15 -10.27
CA THR A 363 45.48 -4.27 -10.12
C THR A 363 46.50 -4.88 -9.17
N ILE A 364 46.05 -5.46 -8.07
CA ILE A 364 46.88 -6.22 -7.12
C ILE A 364 47.46 -7.47 -7.81
N ASP A 365 46.67 -8.18 -8.59
CA ASP A 365 47.10 -9.35 -9.36
C ASP A 365 48.12 -8.96 -10.43
N LYS A 366 47.91 -7.84 -11.14
CA LYS A 366 48.89 -7.28 -12.07
C LYS A 366 50.18 -6.88 -11.36
N LEU A 367 50.10 -6.19 -10.23
CA LEU A 367 51.28 -5.80 -9.43
C LEU A 367 52.03 -7.02 -8.90
N ASN A 368 51.30 -8.05 -8.43
CA ASN A 368 51.88 -9.32 -8.00
C ASN A 368 52.56 -10.03 -9.17
N GLN A 369 51.95 -10.01 -10.35
CA GLN A 369 52.52 -10.59 -11.56
C GLN A 369 53.77 -9.84 -12.02
N GLU A 370 53.77 -8.51 -12.01
CA GLU A 370 54.94 -7.68 -12.31
C GLU A 370 56.09 -7.92 -11.31
N VAL A 371 55.78 -8.12 -10.02
CA VAL A 371 56.78 -8.50 -9.02
C VAL A 371 57.36 -9.89 -9.33
N ILE A 372 56.52 -10.88 -9.65
CA ILE A 372 56.96 -12.23 -10.04
C ILE A 372 57.83 -12.18 -11.29
N ASP A 373 57.40 -11.44 -12.31
CA ASP A 373 58.12 -11.31 -13.58
C ASP A 373 59.45 -10.57 -13.39
N SER A 374 59.49 -9.54 -12.54
CA SER A 374 60.72 -8.82 -12.19
C SER A 374 61.71 -9.70 -11.40
N SER A 375 61.23 -10.54 -10.47
CA SER A 375 62.07 -11.49 -9.75
C SER A 375 62.64 -12.58 -10.65
N ASN A 376 61.89 -13.03 -11.65
CA ASN A 376 62.33 -14.05 -12.60
C ASN A 376 63.32 -13.53 -13.65
N SER A 377 63.36 -12.21 -13.86
CA SER A 377 64.24 -11.58 -14.85
C SER A 377 65.68 -11.33 -14.36
N SER A 378 65.97 -11.54 -13.07
CA SER A 378 67.25 -11.16 -12.45
C SER A 378 68.23 -12.31 -12.15
N GLU A 379 67.90 -13.57 -12.42
CA GLU A 379 68.87 -14.68 -12.31
C GLU A 379 69.16 -15.33 -13.66
N GLY A 380 70.37 -15.05 -14.15
CA GLY A 380 70.93 -15.75 -15.30
C GLY A 380 71.14 -17.23 -15.01
N ASN A 381 70.62 -18.05 -15.93
CA ASN A 381 71.15 -19.36 -16.33
C ASN A 381 71.45 -20.38 -15.22
N GLN A 382 70.50 -21.30 -15.00
CA GLN A 382 70.67 -22.74 -15.31
C GLN A 382 69.34 -23.47 -15.06
N LYS A 383 68.67 -23.88 -16.15
CA LYS A 383 67.52 -24.82 -16.07
C LYS A 383 68.05 -26.18 -15.56
N PRO A 384 67.57 -26.72 -14.42
CA PRO A 384 67.89 -28.09 -14.05
C PRO A 384 67.18 -29.08 -14.99
N PRO A 385 67.78 -30.26 -15.24
CA PRO A 385 67.21 -31.25 -16.14
C PRO A 385 65.90 -31.80 -15.59
N TYR A 386 64.88 -31.73 -16.45
CA TYR A 386 63.50 -32.14 -16.18
C TYR A 386 63.42 -33.65 -15.99
N ASN A 387 63.17 -34.10 -14.76
CA ASN A 387 62.98 -35.52 -14.45
C ASN A 387 61.61 -35.74 -13.78
N GLY A 388 60.60 -35.95 -14.61
CA GLY A 388 59.45 -36.87 -14.41
C GLY A 388 58.58 -36.84 -13.13
N GLY A 389 58.74 -35.92 -12.19
CA GLY A 389 57.93 -35.84 -10.97
C GLY A 389 57.36 -34.44 -10.76
N TYR A 390 56.06 -34.34 -10.53
CA TYR A 390 55.43 -33.10 -10.05
C TYR A 390 56.15 -32.66 -8.76
N PRO A 391 56.78 -31.47 -8.71
CA PRO A 391 57.39 -31.01 -7.47
C PRO A 391 56.28 -30.68 -6.45
N PRO A 392 56.51 -30.94 -5.16
CA PRO A 392 55.59 -30.56 -4.10
C PRO A 392 55.45 -29.03 -4.05
N TYR A 393 54.22 -28.57 -3.86
CA TYR A 393 53.79 -27.16 -3.92
C TYR A 393 54.33 -26.28 -2.77
N GLU A 394 55.37 -26.71 -2.05
CA GLU A 394 55.77 -26.13 -0.75
C GLU A 394 56.91 -25.09 -0.82
N ASP A 395 57.66 -24.98 -1.92
CA ASP A 395 58.88 -24.13 -1.97
C ASP A 395 58.72 -22.76 -2.65
N TYR A 396 57.51 -22.37 -3.07
CA TYR A 396 57.21 -21.00 -3.52
C TYR A 396 56.58 -20.15 -2.40
N GLN A 397 57.17 -20.20 -1.20
CA GLN A 397 56.84 -19.26 -0.12
C GLN A 397 57.62 -17.96 -0.37
N ILE A 398 57.17 -17.15 -1.35
CA ILE A 398 57.55 -15.74 -1.36
C ILE A 398 57.15 -15.19 0.00
N ASN A 399 58.13 -14.67 0.74
CA ASN A 399 57.97 -14.21 2.11
C ASN A 399 56.81 -13.19 2.18
N LYS A 400 55.66 -13.59 2.74
CA LYS A 400 54.46 -12.75 2.87
C LYS A 400 54.76 -11.37 3.47
N LYS A 401 55.81 -11.25 4.28
CA LYS A 401 56.26 -9.96 4.83
C LYS A 401 56.81 -9.01 3.77
N ASP A 402 57.51 -9.51 2.74
CA ASP A 402 58.10 -8.67 1.70
C ASP A 402 57.05 -8.20 0.68
N GLN A 403 56.06 -9.06 0.36
CA GLN A 403 54.85 -8.64 -0.39
C GLN A 403 54.04 -7.59 0.38
N GLN A 404 53.81 -7.78 1.69
CA GLN A 404 53.14 -6.78 2.52
C GLN A 404 53.90 -5.46 2.58
N LYS A 405 55.25 -5.49 2.65
CA LYS A 405 56.07 -4.29 2.71
C LYS A 405 56.09 -3.51 1.39
N LEU A 406 56.00 -4.19 0.25
CA LEU A 406 55.84 -3.56 -1.07
C LEU A 406 54.44 -2.92 -1.24
N ILE A 407 53.39 -3.61 -0.80
CA ILE A 407 52.01 -3.08 -0.82
C ILE A 407 51.85 -1.89 0.15
N LEU A 408 52.49 -1.93 1.33
CA LEU A 408 52.48 -0.82 2.28
C LEU A 408 53.29 0.41 1.81
N ASN A 409 54.29 0.21 0.95
CA ASN A 409 55.12 1.29 0.41
C ASN A 409 54.56 1.90 -0.88
N SER A 410 53.68 1.21 -1.60
CA SER A 410 52.87 1.83 -2.63
C SER A 410 51.82 2.71 -1.94
N ASN A 411 52.05 4.03 -1.93
CA ASN A 411 51.07 5.04 -1.50
C ASN A 411 49.85 5.04 -2.45
N ILE A 412 49.09 3.95 -2.48
CA ILE A 412 47.85 3.85 -3.23
C ILE A 412 46.81 4.59 -2.41
N GLU A 413 46.62 5.88 -2.70
CA GLU A 413 45.44 6.59 -2.21
C GLU A 413 44.21 5.85 -2.73
N LEU A 414 43.50 5.18 -1.82
CA LEU A 414 42.21 4.58 -2.13
C LEU A 414 41.32 5.67 -2.73
N PRO A 415 40.72 5.46 -3.91
CA PRO A 415 39.80 6.44 -4.46
C PRO A 415 38.73 6.73 -3.41
N LYS A 416 38.55 8.01 -3.06
CA LYS A 416 37.41 8.45 -2.27
C LYS A 416 36.16 8.21 -3.10
N ILE A 417 35.55 7.04 -2.92
CA ILE A 417 34.30 6.70 -3.58
C ILE A 417 33.20 7.55 -2.93
N GLU A 418 32.73 8.58 -3.65
CA GLU A 418 31.48 9.25 -3.30
C GLU A 418 30.34 8.24 -3.42
N THR A 419 29.76 7.87 -2.27
CA THR A 419 28.60 6.98 -2.24
C THR A 419 27.36 7.77 -2.65
N LYS A 420 27.01 7.70 -3.93
CA LYS A 420 25.74 8.24 -4.44
C LYS A 420 24.65 7.16 -4.34
N ASN A 421 23.56 7.47 -3.66
CA ASN A 421 22.33 6.69 -3.66
C ASN A 421 21.37 7.17 -4.76
N ILE A 422 20.23 6.49 -4.95
CA ILE A 422 19.27 6.84 -6.01
C ILE A 422 18.69 8.26 -5.89
N PHE A 423 18.63 8.80 -4.67
CA PHE A 423 18.13 10.14 -4.40
C PHE A 423 19.25 11.20 -4.31
N SER A 424 20.50 10.84 -4.58
CA SER A 424 21.62 11.76 -4.39
C SER A 424 21.51 12.96 -5.32
N GLY A 425 21.63 14.15 -4.75
CA GLY A 425 21.36 15.41 -5.45
C GLY A 425 19.89 15.86 -5.42
N LEU A 426 18.99 15.11 -4.77
CA LEU A 426 17.62 15.53 -4.50
C LEU A 426 17.46 16.00 -3.06
N GLU A 427 16.58 16.96 -2.82
CA GLU A 427 16.34 17.53 -1.49
C GLU A 427 15.71 16.52 -0.53
N ILE A 428 14.92 15.55 -1.04
CA ILE A 428 14.40 14.48 -0.19
C ILE A 428 15.52 13.64 0.45
N ASN A 429 16.63 13.45 -0.27
CA ASN A 429 17.78 12.73 0.28
C ASN A 429 18.38 13.46 1.47
N ASN A 430 18.41 14.79 1.45
CA ASN A 430 18.95 15.58 2.55
C ASN A 430 18.16 15.35 3.84
N ILE A 431 16.84 15.23 3.76
CA ILE A 431 15.99 14.93 4.93
C ILE A 431 16.26 13.52 5.44
N LEU A 432 16.16 12.51 4.56
CA LEU A 432 16.31 11.10 4.92
C LEU A 432 17.72 10.81 5.47
N GLN A 433 18.75 11.36 4.83
CA GLN A 433 20.15 11.17 5.20
C GLN A 433 20.46 11.82 6.54
N LYS A 434 19.99 13.04 6.81
CA LYS A 434 20.16 13.70 8.11
C LYS A 434 19.58 12.86 9.24
N MET A 435 18.35 12.36 9.08
CA MET A 435 17.72 11.50 10.08
C MET A 435 18.50 10.20 10.28
N PHE A 436 18.93 9.58 9.18
CA PHE A 436 19.72 8.35 9.20
C PHE A 436 21.07 8.53 9.90
N ASP A 437 21.86 9.51 9.49
CA ASP A 437 23.18 9.79 10.05
C ASP A 437 23.08 10.12 11.53
N LYS A 438 22.07 10.89 11.93
CA LYS A 438 21.89 11.24 13.33
C LYS A 438 21.53 10.04 14.21
N VAL A 439 20.67 9.15 13.74
CA VAL A 439 20.40 7.88 14.46
C VAL A 439 21.66 7.03 14.53
N ARG A 440 22.44 6.96 13.45
CA ARG A 440 23.70 6.22 13.40
C ARG A 440 24.77 6.80 14.34
N GLU A 441 24.93 8.10 14.38
CA GLU A 441 25.85 8.82 15.27
C GLU A 441 25.46 8.67 16.75
N SER A 442 24.16 8.46 17.03
CA SER A 442 23.68 8.27 18.40
C SER A 442 24.08 6.92 19.01
N TYR A 443 24.70 6.02 18.25
CA TYR A 443 25.07 4.68 18.69
C TYR A 443 25.94 4.72 19.93
N PHE A 444 25.50 4.00 20.97
CA PHE A 444 26.27 3.86 22.20
C PHE A 444 26.60 5.21 22.87
N THR A 445 25.77 6.23 22.63
CA THR A 445 25.87 7.55 23.29
C THR A 445 24.79 7.70 24.35
N ASP A 446 24.96 8.66 25.27
CA ASP A 446 23.94 8.96 26.29
C ASP A 446 22.62 9.48 25.69
N ASN A 447 22.62 9.94 24.44
CA ASN A 447 21.44 10.40 23.69
C ASN A 447 21.05 9.40 22.59
N GLU A 448 21.31 8.11 22.80
CA GLU A 448 20.93 7.05 21.87
C GLU A 448 19.46 7.11 21.48
N ALA A 449 19.16 6.93 20.20
CA ALA A 449 17.79 6.80 19.73
C ALA A 449 17.07 5.63 20.42
N PRO A 450 15.77 5.73 20.71
CA PRO A 450 15.05 4.64 21.34
C PRO A 450 14.92 3.45 20.39
N ILE A 451 15.15 2.24 20.92
CA ILE A 451 14.96 0.97 20.23
C ILE A 451 13.71 0.31 20.79
N SER A 452 12.65 0.16 19.99
CA SER A 452 11.44 -0.52 20.45
C SER A 452 11.60 -2.06 20.39
N TYR A 453 12.47 -2.57 19.51
CA TYR A 453 12.68 -4.02 19.31
C TYR A 453 14.15 -4.42 19.13
N PRO A 454 14.91 -4.62 20.23
CA PRO A 454 16.27 -5.14 20.14
C PRO A 454 16.25 -6.57 19.55
N ASN A 455 17.21 -6.87 18.68
CA ASN A 455 17.35 -8.16 17.96
C ASN A 455 16.28 -8.45 16.91
N PHE A 456 15.58 -7.43 16.40
CA PHE A 456 14.67 -7.64 15.28
C PHE A 456 15.44 -7.92 13.98
N ASP A 457 15.20 -9.09 13.38
CA ASP A 457 15.86 -9.53 12.14
C ASP A 457 15.39 -8.80 10.86
N GLY A 458 14.78 -7.61 10.98
CA GLY A 458 14.34 -6.74 9.88
C GLY A 458 12.94 -7.05 9.30
N GLY A 459 12.38 -6.04 8.63
CA GLY A 459 11.02 -6.04 8.03
C GLY A 459 10.13 -4.88 8.51
N VAL A 460 9.00 -4.66 7.85
CA VAL A 460 7.99 -3.65 8.26
C VAL A 460 7.18 -4.11 9.48
N LEU A 461 7.11 -5.43 9.66
CA LEU A 461 6.23 -6.09 10.61
C LEU A 461 7.06 -6.90 11.59
N VAL A 462 6.88 -6.62 12.88
CA VAL A 462 7.57 -7.35 13.95
C VAL A 462 6.78 -8.61 14.25
N GLY A 463 7.31 -9.76 13.84
CA GLY A 463 6.84 -11.07 14.25
C GLY A 463 8.02 -12.01 14.34
N GLN A 464 8.17 -12.72 15.46
CA GLN A 464 9.13 -13.80 15.57
C GLN A 464 8.79 -14.83 14.49
N SER A 465 9.72 -15.06 13.57
CA SER A 465 9.63 -16.19 12.64
C SER A 465 9.89 -17.46 13.44
N ILE A 466 8.90 -17.91 14.21
CA ILE A 466 8.98 -19.21 14.84
C ILE A 466 8.82 -20.22 13.71
N SER A 467 9.89 -20.95 13.42
CA SER A 467 9.97 -21.95 12.35
C SER A 467 9.00 -23.13 12.53
N SER A 468 8.23 -23.16 13.63
CA SER A 468 7.41 -24.29 14.05
C SER A 468 5.91 -23.99 14.02
N GLY A 469 5.30 -23.81 12.85
CA GLY A 469 3.84 -23.99 12.64
C GLY A 469 2.85 -23.12 13.43
N ASP A 470 3.27 -22.43 14.47
CA ASP A 470 2.46 -21.63 15.36
C ASP A 470 2.28 -20.24 14.75
N SER A 471 1.03 -19.78 14.75
CA SER A 471 0.64 -18.46 14.28
C SER A 471 1.37 -17.38 15.09
N SER A 472 2.52 -16.93 14.60
CA SER A 472 3.25 -15.81 15.19
C SER A 472 2.34 -14.57 15.20
N THR A 473 2.14 -13.96 16.36
CA THR A 473 1.45 -12.68 16.48
C THR A 473 2.30 -11.60 15.80
N ILE A 474 1.77 -11.05 14.71
CA ILE A 474 2.42 -9.94 14.01
C ILE A 474 2.03 -8.65 14.71
N THR A 475 2.93 -8.12 15.54
CA THR A 475 2.75 -6.80 16.19
C THR A 475 3.14 -5.68 15.23
N ASN A 476 2.37 -4.59 15.25
CA ASN A 476 2.75 -3.36 14.56
C ASN A 476 3.99 -2.77 15.25
N LEU A 477 4.90 -2.23 14.45
CA LEU A 477 6.09 -1.56 14.95
C LEU A 477 5.69 -0.23 15.62
N GLU A 478 6.06 0.01 16.87
CA GLU A 478 5.78 1.29 17.53
C GLU A 478 6.83 2.35 17.13
N ILE A 479 6.43 3.33 16.30
CA ILE A 479 7.32 4.41 15.85
C ILE A 479 7.30 5.66 16.72
N SER A 480 6.37 5.74 17.70
CA SER A 480 6.10 6.93 18.52
C SER A 480 7.36 7.42 19.27
N GLY A 481 8.14 6.49 19.84
CA GLY A 481 9.39 6.77 20.54
C GLY A 481 10.44 7.39 19.62
N MET A 482 10.68 6.76 18.46
CA MET A 482 11.62 7.26 17.45
C MET A 482 11.20 8.63 16.91
N VAL A 483 9.91 8.82 16.62
CA VAL A 483 9.38 10.12 16.17
C VAL A 483 9.62 11.20 17.23
N LYS A 484 9.28 10.93 18.50
CA LYS A 484 9.48 11.88 19.59
C LYS A 484 10.96 12.29 19.73
N TRP A 485 11.88 11.33 19.57
CA TRP A 485 13.31 11.59 19.58
C TRP A 485 13.76 12.41 18.37
N LEU A 486 13.37 12.03 17.15
CA LEU A 486 13.71 12.76 15.93
C LEU A 486 13.16 14.20 15.94
N LYS A 487 11.98 14.45 16.53
CA LYS A 487 11.43 15.81 16.70
C LYS A 487 12.27 16.70 17.61
N LYS A 488 12.97 16.10 18.59
CA LYS A 488 13.89 16.82 19.49
C LYS A 488 15.18 17.16 18.75
N GLU A 489 15.71 16.23 17.97
CA GLU A 489 16.95 16.42 17.21
C GLU A 489 16.77 17.30 15.95
N PHE A 490 15.58 17.28 15.34
CA PHE A 490 15.23 18.03 14.13
C PHE A 490 13.91 18.81 14.30
N PRO A 491 13.92 19.89 15.09
CA PRO A 491 12.72 20.70 15.33
C PRO A 491 12.13 21.28 14.04
N GLU A 492 12.94 21.52 13.01
CA GLU A 492 12.50 21.99 11.70
C GLU A 492 11.64 20.98 10.93
N TYR A 493 11.76 19.67 11.23
CA TYR A 493 10.95 18.61 10.61
C TYR A 493 9.81 18.15 11.53
N LYS A 494 9.51 18.89 12.60
CA LYS A 494 8.46 18.55 13.57
C LYS A 494 7.11 18.26 12.91
N ASN A 495 6.69 19.12 11.98
CA ASN A 495 5.41 18.96 11.28
C ASN A 495 5.36 17.70 10.39
N LEU A 496 6.48 17.38 9.73
CA LEU A 496 6.63 16.15 8.93
C LEU A 496 6.51 14.93 9.83
N LEU A 497 7.27 14.90 10.91
CA LEU A 497 7.30 13.79 11.84
C LEU A 497 5.95 13.58 12.55
N ASP A 498 5.27 14.67 12.93
CA ASP A 498 3.90 14.62 13.46
C ASP A 498 2.90 14.06 12.44
N TYR A 499 3.06 14.41 11.15
CA TYR A 499 2.25 13.84 10.09
C TYR A 499 2.51 12.35 9.88
N ILE A 500 3.78 11.93 9.85
CA ILE A 500 4.16 10.52 9.64
C ILE A 500 3.69 9.65 10.81
N GLN A 501 3.83 10.14 12.05
CA GLN A 501 3.28 9.47 13.23
C GLN A 501 1.76 9.35 13.12
N TRP A 502 1.06 10.47 12.86
CA TRP A 502 -0.38 10.45 12.71
C TRP A 502 -0.84 9.49 11.60
N GLN A 503 -0.20 9.52 10.43
CA GLN A 503 -0.55 8.67 9.30
C GLN A 503 -0.35 7.19 9.67
N TYR A 504 0.77 6.87 10.33
CA TYR A 504 1.06 5.51 10.74
C TYR A 504 0.11 5.00 11.83
N GLU A 505 -0.11 5.76 12.90
CA GLU A 505 -1.02 5.36 13.99
C GLU A 505 -2.47 5.20 13.51
N ASN A 506 -2.90 6.05 12.56
CA ASN A 506 -4.26 6.00 12.06
C ASN A 506 -4.48 5.02 10.91
N TYR A 507 -3.45 4.66 10.14
CA TYR A 507 -3.62 3.89 8.91
C TYR A 507 -2.68 2.70 8.75
N ASN A 508 -1.81 2.36 9.73
CA ASN A 508 -0.87 1.24 9.60
C ASN A 508 -1.52 -0.06 9.08
N GLU A 509 -2.80 -0.26 9.39
CA GLU A 509 -3.58 -1.44 9.01
C GLU A 509 -3.83 -1.54 7.50
N ILE A 510 -3.86 -0.40 6.78
CA ILE A 510 -4.04 -0.31 5.32
C ILE A 510 -2.79 0.18 4.59
N LEU A 511 -1.81 0.77 5.29
CA LEU A 511 -0.61 1.28 4.64
C LEU A 511 0.22 0.13 4.06
N PHE A 512 0.41 -0.97 4.80
CA PHE A 512 1.28 -2.06 4.39
C PHE A 512 0.53 -3.40 4.33
N SER A 513 0.86 -4.21 3.32
CA SER A 513 0.25 -5.53 3.17
C SER A 513 0.79 -6.46 4.27
N ARG A 514 -0.14 -7.03 5.07
CA ARG A 514 0.18 -7.93 6.20
C ARG A 514 0.09 -9.41 5.83
N ASP A 515 -0.41 -9.72 4.63
CA ASP A 515 -0.62 -11.07 4.15
C ASP A 515 0.72 -11.76 3.82
N LYS A 516 1.33 -12.38 4.84
CA LYS A 516 2.38 -13.41 4.67
C LYS A 516 1.74 -14.71 4.18
N THR A 517 1.04 -14.71 3.05
CA THR A 517 0.69 -15.99 2.43
C THR A 517 1.97 -16.64 1.94
N ARG A 518 2.32 -17.74 2.60
CA ARG A 518 3.49 -18.61 2.45
C ARG A 518 3.60 -19.28 1.06
N SER A 519 3.01 -18.71 0.00
CA SER A 519 3.14 -19.23 -1.35
C SER A 519 4.48 -18.77 -1.92
N SER A 520 5.49 -19.63 -1.74
CA SER A 520 6.85 -19.52 -2.26
C SER A 520 6.98 -19.45 -3.79
N ALA A 521 5.86 -19.37 -4.52
CA ALA A 521 5.86 -19.17 -5.95
C ALA A 521 4.75 -18.18 -6.29
N PHE A 522 5.14 -16.99 -6.73
CA PHE A 522 4.35 -16.04 -7.52
C PHE A 522 2.88 -15.85 -7.10
N ASN A 523 2.53 -14.78 -6.37
CA ASN A 523 1.18 -14.22 -6.49
C ASN A 523 1.14 -12.70 -6.22
N SER A 524 0.89 -11.96 -7.31
CA SER A 524 0.80 -10.50 -7.40
C SER A 524 -0.45 -9.89 -6.74
N THR A 525 -1.29 -10.71 -6.11
CA THR A 525 -2.58 -10.31 -5.54
C THR A 525 -2.45 -9.54 -4.23
N ASN A 526 -1.37 -9.75 -3.45
CA ASN A 526 -1.23 -9.12 -2.14
C ASN A 526 -0.85 -7.63 -2.20
N ASN A 527 -0.34 -7.15 -3.34
CA ASN A 527 -0.05 -5.74 -3.58
C ASN A 527 -1.33 -4.89 -3.74
N LEU A 528 -2.49 -5.52 -3.95
CA LEU A 528 -3.75 -4.80 -4.15
C LEU A 528 -4.30 -4.23 -2.83
N LYS A 529 -3.90 -4.81 -1.69
CA LYS A 529 -4.53 -4.53 -0.41
C LYS A 529 -3.94 -3.36 0.36
N SER A 530 -2.78 -2.85 -0.04
CA SER A 530 -2.05 -1.82 0.70
C SER A 530 -1.82 -0.55 -0.12
N VAL A 531 -1.96 0.62 0.52
CA VAL A 531 -1.66 1.93 -0.12
C VAL A 531 -0.21 1.97 -0.58
N PHE A 532 0.67 1.44 0.28
CA PHE A 532 2.10 1.41 0.11
C PHE A 532 2.57 0.00 -0.19
N ARG A 533 3.62 -0.11 -0.99
CA ARG A 533 4.22 -1.42 -1.25
C ARG A 533 4.89 -1.89 0.03
N SER A 534 4.68 -3.15 0.39
CA SER A 534 5.46 -3.78 1.45
C SER A 534 6.91 -3.93 0.97
N LEU A 535 7.87 -3.78 1.90
CA LEU A 535 9.27 -4.08 1.60
C LEU A 535 9.36 -5.55 1.14
N PRO A 536 10.14 -5.88 0.09
CA PRO A 536 10.29 -7.27 -0.36
C PRO A 536 10.68 -8.17 0.81
N ASP A 537 10.15 -9.40 0.81
CA ASP A 537 10.30 -10.34 1.92
C ASP A 537 11.79 -10.59 2.29
N LYS A 538 12.03 -10.97 3.56
CA LYS A 538 13.37 -11.19 4.15
C LYS A 538 14.34 -11.94 3.23
N THR A 539 13.83 -12.92 2.49
CA THR A 539 14.65 -13.77 1.61
C THR A 539 15.32 -12.97 0.48
N ASN A 540 14.71 -11.92 -0.06
CA ASN A 540 15.28 -11.17 -1.19
C ASN A 540 16.22 -10.05 -0.76
N ILE A 541 16.01 -9.45 0.42
CA ILE A 541 16.90 -8.39 0.93
C ILE A 541 18.23 -9.02 1.41
N TYR A 542 18.19 -10.21 2.00
CA TYR A 542 19.38 -10.88 2.53
C TYR A 542 20.11 -11.78 1.53
N THR A 543 19.47 -12.25 0.46
CA THR A 543 20.16 -12.99 -0.63
C THR A 543 20.95 -12.08 -1.57
N LEU A 544 20.73 -10.76 -1.52
CA LEU A 544 21.59 -9.79 -2.20
C LEU A 544 23.05 -9.81 -1.68
N GLY A 545 23.31 -10.39 -0.49
CA GLY A 545 24.65 -10.46 0.11
C GLY A 545 25.36 -11.82 0.03
N SER A 546 24.79 -12.84 -0.62
CA SER A 546 25.33 -14.21 -0.51
C SER A 546 26.41 -14.58 -1.54
N SER A 547 27.00 -13.64 -2.29
CA SER A 547 27.96 -13.99 -3.37
C SER A 547 29.32 -13.29 -3.38
N SER A 548 29.60 -12.27 -2.58
CA SER A 548 30.98 -11.73 -2.42
C SER A 548 31.22 -11.25 -0.98
N VAL A 549 32.43 -11.49 -0.46
CA VAL A 549 32.75 -11.41 0.98
C VAL A 549 32.93 -9.96 1.49
N ASP A 550 33.31 -8.99 0.63
CA ASP A 550 33.67 -7.62 1.03
C ASP A 550 32.64 -6.52 0.68
N THR A 551 31.70 -6.74 -0.24
CA THR A 551 30.48 -5.89 -0.39
C THR A 551 29.59 -5.93 0.85
N ASN A 552 29.82 -6.90 1.72
CA ASN A 552 29.07 -7.09 2.95
C ASN A 552 29.26 -5.98 3.96
N GLU A 553 30.42 -5.32 4.08
CA GLU A 553 30.68 -4.48 5.26
C GLU A 553 29.85 -3.17 5.28
N LYS A 554 29.75 -2.49 4.13
CA LYS A 554 28.96 -1.25 4.02
C LYS A 554 27.45 -1.51 3.93
N ILE A 555 26.99 -2.43 3.07
CA ILE A 555 25.59 -2.88 3.03
C ILE A 555 25.17 -3.41 4.40
N SER A 556 26.07 -4.09 5.12
CA SER A 556 25.88 -4.45 6.52
C SER A 556 25.72 -3.22 7.40
N SER A 557 26.44 -2.12 7.22
CA SER A 557 26.30 -0.94 8.08
C SER A 557 24.91 -0.27 8.04
N VAL A 558 24.35 0.05 6.87
CA VAL A 558 22.99 0.65 6.79
C VAL A 558 21.93 -0.37 7.16
N MET A 559 22.08 -1.61 6.69
CA MET A 559 21.16 -2.66 7.07
C MET A 559 21.26 -2.97 8.57
N ALA A 560 22.42 -2.84 9.20
CA ALA A 560 22.60 -2.96 10.64
C ALA A 560 21.91 -1.80 11.36
N THR A 561 21.97 -0.58 10.81
CA THR A 561 21.18 0.54 11.33
C THR A 561 19.69 0.27 11.27
N TYR A 562 19.16 -0.15 10.13
CA TYR A 562 17.73 -0.43 10.01
C TYR A 562 17.29 -1.71 10.72
N LYS A 563 18.17 -2.69 10.91
CA LYS A 563 17.93 -3.86 11.78
C LYS A 563 17.84 -3.43 13.24
N ARG A 564 18.73 -2.55 13.68
CA ARG A 564 18.73 -2.01 15.05
C ARG A 564 17.57 -1.03 15.29
N TYR A 565 17.20 -0.24 14.28
CA TYR A 565 16.16 0.79 14.31
C TYR A 565 15.17 0.63 13.15
N PRO A 566 14.34 -0.43 13.16
CA PRO A 566 13.32 -0.62 12.13
C PRO A 566 12.31 0.54 12.07
N GLU A 567 12.14 1.30 13.15
CA GLU A 567 11.25 2.45 13.25
C GLU A 567 11.70 3.57 12.32
N LEU A 568 13.01 3.79 12.23
CA LEU A 568 13.59 4.76 11.29
C LEU A 568 13.34 4.34 9.85
N MET A 569 13.51 3.06 9.53
CA MET A 569 13.22 2.53 8.19
C MET A 569 11.75 2.77 7.80
N MET A 570 10.83 2.56 8.75
CA MET A 570 9.41 2.83 8.57
C MET A 570 9.14 4.31 8.29
N ILE A 571 9.68 5.20 9.12
CA ILE A 571 9.52 6.66 8.97
C ILE A 571 10.02 7.11 7.60
N ASN A 572 11.24 6.70 7.22
CA ASN A 572 11.83 7.01 5.93
C ASN A 572 10.97 6.47 4.77
N SER A 573 10.33 5.30 4.95
CA SER A 573 9.49 4.65 3.93
C SER A 573 8.23 5.44 3.69
N LEU A 574 7.58 5.88 4.77
CA LEU A 574 6.38 6.70 4.69
C LEU A 574 6.67 8.06 4.04
N ILE A 575 7.76 8.73 4.42
CA ILE A 575 8.19 10.00 3.81
C ILE A 575 8.39 9.81 2.30
N THR A 576 9.17 8.79 1.92
CA THR A 576 9.50 8.52 0.52
C THR A 576 8.26 8.16 -0.29
N GLN A 577 7.38 7.29 0.22
CA GLN A 577 6.20 6.86 -0.52
C GLN A 577 5.15 7.95 -0.68
N ASN A 578 4.97 8.82 0.32
CA ASN A 578 4.14 10.01 0.17
C ASN A 578 4.72 10.95 -0.89
N TRP A 579 6.02 11.26 -0.82
CA TRP A 579 6.70 12.11 -1.81
C TRP A 579 6.60 11.54 -3.22
N MET A 580 6.91 10.25 -3.43
CA MET A 580 6.78 9.61 -4.74
C MET A 580 5.36 9.68 -5.29
N SER A 581 4.35 9.53 -4.42
CA SER A 581 2.95 9.61 -4.81
C SER A 581 2.51 11.03 -5.17
N VAL A 582 3.23 12.05 -4.69
CA VAL A 582 3.06 13.45 -5.10
C VAL A 582 3.78 13.74 -6.43
N MET A 583 4.96 13.15 -6.63
CA MET A 583 5.80 13.43 -7.80
C MET A 583 5.42 12.62 -9.04
N SER A 584 4.67 11.53 -8.90
CA SER A 584 4.39 10.64 -10.02
C SER A 584 2.97 10.08 -10.03
N TYR A 585 2.35 10.09 -11.21
CA TYR A 585 1.15 9.32 -11.50
C TYR A 585 1.54 8.06 -12.29
N SER A 586 1.58 6.89 -11.63
CA SER A 586 1.79 5.63 -12.35
C SER A 586 0.51 5.20 -13.07
N ALA A 587 0.58 5.15 -14.40
CA ALA A 587 -0.44 4.58 -15.29
C ALA A 587 -0.40 3.05 -15.33
N ASP A 588 0.73 2.44 -14.95
CA ASP A 588 0.93 0.99 -15.07
C ASP A 588 0.03 0.21 -14.12
N GLU A 589 -0.20 0.73 -12.91
CA GLU A 589 -1.22 0.21 -11.98
C GLU A 589 -2.62 0.20 -12.61
N LEU A 590 -2.84 0.97 -13.66
CA LEU A 590 -4.10 1.05 -14.38
C LEU A 590 -4.10 0.04 -15.54
N PHE A 591 -2.99 -0.09 -16.28
CA PHE A 591 -2.85 -1.01 -17.40
C PHE A 591 -2.70 -2.48 -17.01
N SER A 592 -1.91 -2.79 -15.98
CA SER A 592 -1.60 -4.18 -15.61
C SER A 592 -2.81 -4.97 -15.12
N TYR A 593 -3.96 -4.31 -14.97
CA TYR A 593 -5.13 -4.90 -14.31
C TYR A 593 -6.45 -4.75 -15.05
N ILE A 594 -6.57 -3.84 -16.02
CA ILE A 594 -7.73 -3.88 -16.93
C ILE A 594 -7.66 -5.12 -17.85
N GLY A 595 -6.60 -5.95 -17.75
CA GLY A 595 -6.51 -7.25 -18.42
C GLY A 595 -6.31 -7.17 -19.93
N SER A 596 -6.45 -5.98 -20.50
CA SER A 596 -6.20 -5.71 -21.90
C SER A 596 -4.86 -4.99 -22.02
N ASN A 597 -3.85 -5.77 -22.39
CA ASN A 597 -2.52 -5.27 -22.74
C ASN A 597 -2.54 -4.31 -23.95
N ASN A 598 -3.71 -4.12 -24.59
CA ASN A 598 -3.87 -3.39 -25.85
C ASN A 598 -4.67 -2.08 -25.69
N LEU A 599 -5.15 -1.75 -24.48
CA LEU A 599 -5.87 -0.49 -24.30
C LEU A 599 -4.92 0.68 -24.42
N ARG A 600 -5.34 1.70 -25.16
CA ARG A 600 -4.63 2.99 -25.18
C ARG A 600 -4.73 3.63 -23.80
N TYR A 601 -3.76 4.46 -23.43
CA TYR A 601 -3.77 5.16 -22.13
C TYR A 601 -5.07 5.92 -21.84
N THR A 602 -5.58 6.61 -22.85
CA THR A 602 -6.86 7.33 -22.78
C THR A 602 -8.05 6.39 -22.53
N GLU A 603 -8.02 5.18 -23.07
CA GLU A 603 -9.06 4.17 -22.84
C GLU A 603 -8.94 3.58 -21.45
N ALA A 604 -7.71 3.35 -20.97
CA ALA A 604 -7.45 2.90 -19.61
C ALA A 604 -8.01 3.93 -18.60
N LEU A 605 -7.67 5.22 -18.74
CA LEU A 605 -8.23 6.30 -17.92
C LEU A 605 -9.76 6.40 -18.02
N LYS A 606 -10.34 6.18 -19.21
CA LYS A 606 -11.79 6.15 -19.40
C LYS A 606 -12.43 4.97 -18.67
N SER A 607 -11.80 3.80 -18.71
CA SER A 607 -12.24 2.61 -17.98
C SER A 607 -12.15 2.83 -16.48
N TYR A 608 -11.08 3.45 -15.98
CA TYR A 608 -10.96 3.87 -14.58
C TYR A 608 -12.12 4.79 -14.16
N ASP A 609 -12.33 5.89 -14.89
CA ASP A 609 -13.41 6.86 -14.64
C ASP A 609 -14.79 6.17 -14.67
N THR A 610 -14.97 5.19 -15.56
CA THR A 610 -16.22 4.43 -15.66
C THR A 610 -16.41 3.50 -14.46
N LEU A 611 -15.38 2.75 -14.07
CA LEU A 611 -15.41 1.86 -12.92
C LEU A 611 -15.60 2.62 -11.61
N GLU A 612 -14.95 3.77 -11.49
CA GLU A 612 -15.10 4.71 -10.39
C GLU A 612 -16.55 5.17 -10.25
N LYS A 613 -17.10 5.76 -11.33
CA LYS A 613 -18.49 6.22 -11.34
C LYS A 613 -19.48 5.08 -11.06
N GLN A 614 -19.27 3.90 -11.66
CA GLN A 614 -20.13 2.75 -11.42
C GLN A 614 -20.07 2.25 -9.97
N GLY A 615 -18.87 2.19 -9.38
CA GLY A 615 -18.71 1.77 -7.99
C GLY A 615 -19.33 2.76 -7.01
N VAL A 616 -19.15 4.06 -7.24
CA VAL A 616 -19.77 5.13 -6.42
C VAL A 616 -21.29 5.13 -6.60
N GLN A 617 -21.81 5.02 -7.82
CA GLN A 617 -23.25 4.94 -8.09
C GLN A 617 -23.88 3.69 -7.47
N SER A 618 -23.21 2.55 -7.56
CA SER A 618 -23.63 1.30 -6.90
C SER A 618 -23.81 1.52 -5.39
N THR A 619 -22.87 2.20 -4.76
CA THR A 619 -22.95 2.56 -3.34
C THR A 619 -24.13 3.50 -3.07
N ILE A 620 -24.30 4.58 -3.84
CA ILE A 620 -25.36 5.60 -3.66
C ILE A 620 -26.77 5.03 -3.84
N ILE A 621 -26.96 4.14 -4.82
CA ILE A 621 -28.28 3.57 -5.16
C ILE A 621 -28.67 2.49 -4.15
N ASN A 622 -27.70 1.78 -3.58
CA ASN A 622 -27.94 0.69 -2.65
C ASN A 622 -28.25 1.19 -1.23
N LEU A 623 -29.46 1.73 -1.05
CA LEU A 623 -29.97 2.24 0.24
C LEU A 623 -29.86 1.21 1.38
N LEU A 624 -29.96 -0.09 1.05
CA LEU A 624 -29.83 -1.18 2.00
C LEU A 624 -28.40 -1.29 2.56
N ASN A 625 -27.39 -0.97 1.75
CA ASN A 625 -26.00 -0.95 2.19
C ASN A 625 -25.70 0.27 3.06
N HIS A 626 -26.40 1.41 2.86
CA HIS A 626 -26.10 2.65 3.58
C HIS A 626 -26.11 2.49 5.11
N PHE A 627 -27.02 1.68 5.67
CA PHE A 627 -27.02 1.39 7.12
C PHE A 627 -25.76 0.65 7.56
N GLY A 628 -25.29 -0.30 6.76
CA GLY A 628 -24.00 -0.95 6.99
C GLY A 628 -22.83 0.04 6.91
N LEU A 629 -22.81 0.89 5.88
CA LEU A 629 -21.78 1.93 5.71
C LEU A 629 -21.75 2.91 6.89
N MET A 630 -22.92 3.29 7.41
CA MET A 630 -23.02 4.16 8.58
C MET A 630 -22.60 3.41 9.86
N PHE A 631 -22.95 2.13 9.99
CA PHE A 631 -22.54 1.32 11.15
C PHE A 631 -21.03 1.21 11.28
N THR A 632 -20.30 0.97 10.17
CA THR A 632 -18.83 0.85 10.18
C THR A 632 -18.10 2.15 9.92
N GLY A 633 -18.80 3.20 9.48
CA GLY A 633 -18.18 4.31 8.77
C GLY A 633 -18.54 5.72 9.19
N LEU A 634 -19.26 5.93 10.30
CA LEU A 634 -19.66 7.30 10.71
C LEU A 634 -18.49 8.18 11.15
N VAL A 635 -17.40 7.61 11.67
CA VAL A 635 -16.21 8.33 12.16
C VAL A 635 -14.97 7.83 11.44
N GLY A 636 -14.12 8.72 10.92
CA GLY A 636 -12.89 8.38 10.18
C GLY A 636 -12.95 8.71 8.69
N SER A 637 -11.80 8.63 8.00
CA SER A 637 -11.67 8.95 6.56
C SER A 637 -12.38 7.94 5.65
N ASP A 638 -13.20 8.43 4.72
CA ASP A 638 -13.92 7.58 3.76
C ASP A 638 -12.97 6.77 2.86
N ALA A 639 -11.87 7.37 2.39
CA ALA A 639 -10.91 6.69 1.52
C ALA A 639 -10.16 5.55 2.23
N ALA A 640 -9.79 5.79 3.49
CA ALA A 640 -9.15 4.78 4.31
C ALA A 640 -10.09 3.59 4.53
N LYS A 641 -11.36 3.88 4.83
CA LYS A 641 -12.36 2.84 5.04
C LYS A 641 -12.77 2.12 3.76
N ASP A 642 -12.82 2.79 2.62
CA ASP A 642 -13.03 2.12 1.33
C ASP A 642 -11.94 1.06 1.12
N LEU A 643 -10.68 1.40 1.44
CA LEU A 643 -9.57 0.46 1.39
C LEU A 643 -9.67 -0.64 2.45
N TRP A 644 -10.09 -0.29 3.66
CA TRP A 644 -10.37 -1.24 4.75
C TRP A 644 -11.63 -2.07 4.55
N TYR A 645 -12.41 -1.87 3.50
CA TYR A 645 -13.60 -2.70 3.20
C TYR A 645 -13.58 -3.17 1.74
N GLN A 646 -12.39 -3.22 1.14
CA GLN A 646 -12.20 -3.52 -0.28
C GLN A 646 -12.42 -5.00 -0.62
N ASP A 647 -12.26 -5.92 0.34
CA ASP A 647 -12.36 -7.36 0.05
C ASP A 647 -13.82 -7.83 0.05
N ARG A 648 -14.37 -7.92 -1.15
CA ARG A 648 -15.77 -8.34 -1.42
C ARG A 648 -16.10 -9.77 -1.01
N ASP A 649 -15.10 -10.63 -0.82
CA ASP A 649 -15.32 -12.04 -0.41
C ASP A 649 -15.80 -12.14 1.05
N LEU A 650 -15.83 -11.02 1.75
CA LEU A 650 -16.31 -10.90 3.11
C LEU A 650 -17.77 -10.44 3.08
N LEU A 651 -18.52 -10.83 4.12
CA LEU A 651 -19.95 -10.55 4.29
C LEU A 651 -20.33 -9.05 4.27
N PHE A 652 -19.35 -8.15 4.08
CA PHE A 652 -19.49 -6.71 4.17
C PHE A 652 -18.52 -5.96 3.26
N SER A 653 -18.92 -5.76 2.01
CA SER A 653 -18.25 -4.81 1.11
C SER A 653 -18.83 -3.41 1.31
N ARG A 654 -18.00 -2.46 1.74
CA ARG A 654 -18.37 -1.03 1.80
C ARG A 654 -18.59 -0.44 0.40
N GLY A 655 -17.99 -1.06 -0.62
CA GLY A 655 -17.95 -0.48 -1.95
C GLY A 655 -17.04 0.74 -1.98
N MET A 656 -17.24 1.60 -2.98
CA MET A 656 -16.46 2.82 -3.15
C MET A 656 -17.34 4.01 -2.81
N THR A 657 -16.88 4.84 -1.87
CA THR A 657 -17.57 6.06 -1.44
C THR A 657 -16.90 7.31 -2.01
N THR A 658 -15.60 7.23 -2.29
CA THR A 658 -14.79 8.33 -2.80
C THR A 658 -14.73 8.38 -4.33
N ASN A 659 -14.81 9.59 -4.88
CA ASN A 659 -14.76 9.88 -6.32
C ASN A 659 -13.70 10.96 -6.59
N VAL A 660 -12.82 10.76 -7.57
CA VAL A 660 -11.80 11.71 -8.04
C VAL A 660 -12.22 12.26 -9.40
N SER A 661 -12.88 13.42 -9.40
CA SER A 661 -13.52 13.96 -10.61
C SER A 661 -12.54 14.36 -11.72
N ASN A 662 -11.30 14.68 -11.35
CA ASN A 662 -10.26 15.14 -12.27
C ASN A 662 -9.18 14.10 -12.58
N ILE A 663 -9.49 12.80 -12.47
CA ILE A 663 -8.52 11.73 -12.74
C ILE A 663 -7.90 11.81 -14.14
N LYS A 664 -8.65 12.25 -15.16
CA LYS A 664 -8.15 12.44 -16.53
C LYS A 664 -7.09 13.53 -16.62
N GLN A 665 -7.24 14.60 -15.84
CA GLN A 665 -6.27 15.70 -15.78
C GLN A 665 -5.01 15.25 -15.03
N LEU A 666 -5.17 14.52 -13.93
CA LEU A 666 -4.05 13.91 -13.19
C LEU A 666 -3.28 12.90 -14.05
N GLY A 667 -3.98 12.18 -14.92
CA GLY A 667 -3.37 11.26 -15.87
C GLY A 667 -2.44 11.93 -16.89
N ALA A 668 -2.61 13.22 -17.17
CA ALA A 668 -1.68 13.95 -18.05
C ALA A 668 -0.25 14.04 -17.47
N TYR A 669 -0.09 13.83 -16.15
CA TYR A 669 1.22 13.75 -15.48
C TYR A 669 1.77 12.32 -15.44
N SER A 670 1.12 11.37 -16.12
CA SER A 670 1.69 10.03 -16.23
C SER A 670 2.99 10.08 -17.02
N VAL A 671 3.99 9.33 -16.53
CA VAL A 671 5.30 9.22 -17.16
C VAL A 671 5.20 8.50 -18.51
N VAL A 672 4.13 7.73 -18.73
CA VAL A 672 3.88 6.92 -19.93
C VAL A 672 2.85 7.63 -20.81
N ASN A 673 3.25 8.76 -21.39
CA ASN A 673 2.31 9.67 -22.04
C ASN A 673 2.04 9.37 -23.52
N SER A 674 2.72 8.39 -24.15
CA SER A 674 2.44 8.03 -25.54
C SER A 674 2.03 6.56 -25.71
N SER A 675 0.80 6.38 -26.21
CA SER A 675 0.28 5.07 -26.62
C SER A 675 1.11 4.43 -27.74
N SER A 676 1.86 5.21 -28.52
CA SER A 676 2.74 4.71 -29.57
C SER A 676 4.00 4.03 -29.02
N GLU A 677 4.57 4.54 -27.94
CA GLU A 677 5.77 3.95 -27.32
C GLU A 677 5.43 2.59 -26.67
N LEU A 678 4.32 2.51 -25.92
CA LEU A 678 3.81 1.24 -25.36
C LEU A 678 3.39 0.21 -26.43
N LEU A 679 2.76 0.65 -27.53
CA LEU A 679 2.33 -0.25 -28.59
C LEU A 679 3.54 -0.75 -29.41
N ASN A 680 4.49 0.11 -29.74
CA ASN A 680 5.71 -0.30 -30.46
C ASN A 680 6.57 -1.24 -29.60
N SER A 681 6.60 -1.05 -28.28
CA SER A 681 7.33 -1.92 -27.37
C SER A 681 6.72 -3.31 -27.21
N ARG A 682 5.40 -3.40 -27.13
CA ARG A 682 4.71 -4.69 -26.92
C ARG A 682 4.54 -5.49 -28.20
N TYR A 683 4.36 -4.81 -29.33
CA TYR A 683 4.18 -5.47 -30.63
C TYR A 683 5.48 -5.67 -31.42
N GLY A 684 6.61 -5.15 -30.92
CA GLY A 684 7.95 -5.52 -31.40
C GLY A 684 8.20 -7.02 -31.28
N ASN A 685 8.01 -7.75 -32.37
CA ASN A 685 8.45 -9.13 -32.64
C ASN A 685 7.62 -10.30 -32.07
N GLY A 686 6.36 -10.11 -31.64
CA GLY A 686 5.61 -11.15 -30.91
C GLY A 686 4.41 -11.77 -31.63
N ALA A 687 3.62 -10.96 -32.34
CA ALA A 687 2.46 -11.47 -33.06
C ALA A 687 2.90 -11.95 -34.44
N GLY A 688 2.64 -13.22 -34.76
CA GLY A 688 2.91 -13.87 -36.05
C GLY A 688 2.10 -13.31 -37.23
N THR A 689 1.81 -12.01 -37.25
CA THR A 689 1.83 -11.30 -38.53
C THR A 689 3.28 -11.27 -38.96
N SER A 690 3.58 -11.81 -40.13
CA SER A 690 4.77 -11.48 -40.90
C SER A 690 4.80 -9.97 -41.09
N SER A 691 5.20 -9.23 -40.06
CA SER A 691 5.85 -7.97 -40.29
C SER A 691 7.09 -8.37 -41.04
N ASN A 692 7.10 -8.01 -42.31
CA ASN A 692 8.32 -7.56 -42.93
C ASN A 692 8.87 -6.49 -41.97
N THR A 693 9.59 -6.91 -40.93
CA THR A 693 10.88 -6.29 -40.72
C THR A 693 11.53 -6.47 -42.07
N GLU A 694 11.44 -5.45 -42.91
CA GLU A 694 12.36 -5.31 -44.01
C GLU A 694 13.70 -5.28 -43.31
N LYS A 695 14.27 -6.48 -43.15
CA LYS A 695 15.70 -6.64 -43.00
C LYS A 695 16.20 -6.07 -44.30
N TYR A 696 16.54 -4.79 -44.27
CA TYR A 696 17.37 -4.21 -45.30
C TYR A 696 18.69 -4.96 -45.19
N ASN A 697 18.79 -6.01 -46.00
CA ASN A 697 20.05 -6.67 -46.22
C ASN A 697 20.85 -5.65 -47.03
N ILE A 698 21.71 -4.91 -46.36
CA ILE A 698 22.53 -3.84 -46.95
C ILE A 698 23.45 -4.42 -48.05
N ALA A 699 23.50 -5.74 -48.21
CA ALA A 699 24.05 -6.40 -49.38
C ALA A 699 23.59 -5.78 -50.73
N ASP A 700 22.40 -5.15 -50.79
CA ASP A 700 21.92 -4.45 -51.99
C ASP A 700 22.17 -2.93 -52.01
N MET A 701 22.65 -2.34 -50.90
CA MET A 701 23.03 -0.92 -50.83
C MET A 701 24.49 -0.75 -51.21
N LYS A 702 24.73 -0.36 -52.46
CA LYS A 702 26.07 -0.08 -53.01
C LYS A 702 26.80 1.15 -52.40
N ASN A 703 26.20 1.84 -51.43
CA ASN A 703 26.63 3.18 -51.00
C ASN A 703 27.06 3.21 -49.52
N TYR A 704 28.07 2.43 -49.15
CA TYR A 704 28.88 2.74 -47.98
C TYR A 704 30.32 2.97 -48.41
N SER A 705 31.02 3.90 -47.75
CA SER A 705 32.44 4.15 -47.99
C SER A 705 33.20 4.12 -46.67
N ILE A 706 34.39 3.51 -46.68
CA ILE A 706 35.27 3.46 -45.51
C ILE A 706 36.47 4.35 -45.79
N HIS A 707 36.57 5.46 -45.07
CA HIS A 707 37.73 6.35 -45.08
C HIS A 707 37.99 6.83 -43.65
N ASP A 708 39.26 7.04 -43.31
CA ASP A 708 39.70 7.56 -41.99
C ASP A 708 39.17 6.77 -40.77
N ASN A 709 39.16 5.43 -40.85
CA ASN A 709 38.64 4.53 -39.81
C ASN A 709 37.17 4.79 -39.43
N LYS A 710 36.37 5.34 -40.37
CA LYS A 710 34.94 5.56 -40.22
C LYS A 710 34.18 4.85 -41.34
N VAL A 711 33.01 4.31 -41.03
CA VAL A 711 32.08 3.78 -42.03
C VAL A 711 31.01 4.82 -42.29
N TYR A 712 31.04 5.46 -43.46
CA TYR A 712 30.01 6.42 -43.87
C TYR A 712 28.86 5.67 -44.53
N LEU A 713 27.64 5.95 -44.06
CA LEU A 713 26.40 5.36 -44.54
C LEU A 713 25.60 6.47 -45.22
N ASP A 714 25.29 6.28 -46.51
CA ASP A 714 24.33 7.13 -47.21
C ASP A 714 22.91 6.68 -46.85
N LEU A 715 22.32 7.38 -45.88
CA LEU A 715 20.99 7.11 -45.33
C LEU A 715 19.89 7.96 -46.00
N SER A 716 20.22 8.67 -47.08
CA SER A 716 19.34 9.68 -47.69
C SER A 716 18.05 9.10 -48.29
N ASP A 717 18.08 7.85 -48.76
CA ASP A 717 16.95 7.21 -49.46
C ASP A 717 16.15 6.19 -48.60
N SER A 718 16.61 5.83 -47.38
CA SER A 718 16.10 4.63 -46.67
C SER A 718 15.53 4.84 -45.27
N LEU A 719 15.65 6.02 -44.68
CA LEU A 719 15.16 6.30 -43.33
C LEU A 719 13.91 7.17 -43.35
N ASP A 720 12.75 6.56 -43.06
CA ASP A 720 11.61 7.29 -42.51
C ASP A 720 11.86 7.51 -41.00
N PRO A 721 12.19 8.74 -40.55
CA PRO A 721 12.48 9.04 -39.15
C PRO A 721 11.31 8.81 -38.20
N SER A 722 10.11 8.48 -38.70
CA SER A 722 8.96 8.12 -37.89
C SER A 722 8.93 6.66 -37.42
N THR A 723 9.80 5.79 -37.96
CA THR A 723 9.85 4.36 -37.61
C THR A 723 10.94 4.06 -36.56
N SER A 724 10.55 3.90 -35.31
CA SER A 724 11.46 3.50 -34.22
C SER A 724 11.80 2.01 -34.29
N GLY A 725 13.09 1.66 -34.35
CA GLY A 725 13.59 0.29 -34.11
C GLY A 725 13.94 -0.53 -35.35
N GLN A 726 14.74 0.01 -36.27
CA GLN A 726 15.24 -0.74 -37.43
C GLN A 726 16.57 -1.45 -37.09
N GLU A 727 16.69 -2.74 -37.45
CA GLU A 727 17.93 -3.53 -37.30
C GLU A 727 18.73 -3.42 -38.62
N LEU A 728 19.88 -2.74 -38.60
CA LEU A 728 20.79 -2.68 -39.75
C LEU A 728 21.80 -3.84 -39.67
N THR A 729 21.81 -4.71 -40.68
CA THR A 729 22.85 -5.75 -40.82
C THR A 729 23.84 -5.29 -41.88
N LEU A 730 25.08 -5.03 -41.47
CA LEU A 730 26.17 -4.63 -42.37
C LEU A 730 26.98 -5.88 -42.74
N PRO A 731 26.94 -6.35 -44.00
CA PRO A 731 27.87 -7.37 -44.45
C PRO A 731 29.23 -6.72 -44.67
N MET A 732 30.02 -6.61 -43.62
CA MET A 732 31.42 -6.17 -43.74
C MET A 732 32.32 -7.34 -44.06
N VAL A 733 33.20 -7.18 -45.05
CA VAL A 733 34.26 -8.15 -45.30
C VAL A 733 35.34 -7.98 -44.22
N MET A 734 36.02 -9.06 -43.85
CA MET A 734 37.01 -9.03 -42.75
C MET A 734 38.14 -8.01 -42.96
N SER A 735 38.48 -7.69 -44.21
CA SER A 735 39.42 -6.62 -44.58
C SER A 735 38.96 -5.24 -44.10
N ASP A 736 37.66 -4.98 -44.18
CA ASP A 736 37.06 -3.70 -43.80
C ASP A 736 37.11 -3.52 -42.28
N ILE A 737 36.86 -4.60 -41.52
CA ILE A 737 36.98 -4.63 -40.06
C ILE A 737 38.42 -4.37 -39.62
N GLN A 738 39.41 -4.98 -40.30
CA GLN A 738 40.83 -4.76 -40.01
C GLN A 738 41.29 -3.32 -40.29
N SER A 739 40.66 -2.64 -41.26
CA SER A 739 40.94 -1.22 -41.52
C SER A 739 40.44 -0.31 -40.38
N LEU A 740 39.28 -0.61 -39.81
CA LEU A 740 38.71 0.14 -38.67
C LEU A 740 39.43 -0.16 -37.35
N PHE A 741 39.95 -1.38 -37.20
CA PHE A 741 40.60 -1.88 -35.99
C PHE A 741 41.92 -2.58 -36.36
N PRO A 742 43.08 -1.95 -36.19
CA PRO A 742 44.38 -2.47 -36.63
C PRO A 742 44.91 -3.67 -35.82
N PHE A 743 44.04 -4.49 -35.24
CA PHE A 743 44.38 -5.66 -34.43
C PHE A 743 44.25 -6.96 -35.24
N SER A 744 45.12 -7.94 -34.96
CA SER A 744 45.05 -9.26 -35.60
C SER A 744 43.91 -10.10 -35.00
N PHE A 745 42.84 -10.34 -35.76
CA PHE A 745 41.74 -11.21 -35.34
C PHE A 745 42.04 -12.67 -35.70
N SER A 746 41.97 -13.59 -34.74
CA SER A 746 41.95 -15.04 -35.01
C SER A 746 40.51 -15.51 -35.26
N LYS A 747 40.33 -16.54 -36.11
CA LYS A 747 39.03 -17.07 -36.54
C LYS A 747 38.08 -17.31 -35.35
N GLY A 748 37.07 -16.46 -35.21
CA GLY A 748 36.01 -16.57 -34.22
C GLY A 748 34.88 -15.60 -34.49
N ASN A 749 33.67 -15.91 -34.01
CA ASN A 749 32.51 -15.02 -34.13
C ASN A 749 32.63 -13.85 -33.16
N ILE A 750 32.66 -12.63 -33.70
CA ILE A 750 32.62 -11.37 -32.94
C ILE A 750 31.15 -10.97 -32.76
N THR A 751 30.70 -10.77 -31.51
CA THR A 751 29.28 -10.52 -31.22
C THR A 751 28.94 -9.09 -30.78
N SER A 752 29.91 -8.20 -30.53
CA SER A 752 29.61 -6.79 -30.24
C SER A 752 30.83 -5.87 -30.37
N LEU A 753 30.71 -4.80 -31.15
CA LEU A 753 31.64 -3.66 -31.18
C LEU A 753 30.88 -2.41 -30.71
N GLY A 754 31.43 -1.68 -29.75
CA GLY A 754 30.89 -0.38 -29.33
C GLY A 754 31.14 0.67 -30.41
N LEU A 755 30.21 0.79 -31.36
CA LEU A 755 30.21 1.83 -32.39
C LEU A 755 29.21 2.92 -32.02
N GLU A 756 29.60 4.18 -32.20
CA GLU A 756 28.73 5.35 -32.09
C GLU A 756 28.42 5.87 -33.49
N LEU A 757 27.14 6.09 -33.79
CA LEU A 757 26.70 6.77 -35.02
C LEU A 757 26.81 8.28 -34.81
N LYS A 758 27.68 8.95 -35.56
CA LYS A 758 27.83 10.40 -35.57
C LYS A 758 27.39 10.98 -36.89
N LYS A 759 26.88 12.22 -36.85
CA LYS A 759 26.46 12.95 -38.04
C LYS A 759 27.54 13.99 -38.39
N GLU A 760 28.05 13.93 -39.61
CA GLU A 760 28.97 14.93 -40.18
C GLU A 760 28.30 15.53 -41.43
N GLY A 761 27.75 16.74 -41.32
CA GLY A 761 26.98 17.34 -42.42
C GLY A 761 25.64 16.60 -42.68
N GLN A 762 25.44 16.11 -43.91
CA GLN A 762 24.27 15.34 -44.34
C GLN A 762 24.44 13.82 -44.10
N GLU A 763 25.67 13.37 -43.84
CA GLU A 763 26.01 11.96 -43.76
C GLU A 763 26.07 11.48 -42.31
N TYR A 764 25.82 10.19 -42.13
CA TYR A 764 26.01 9.51 -40.86
C TYR A 764 27.18 8.55 -40.98
N TYR A 765 28.03 8.50 -39.96
CA TYR A 765 29.16 7.59 -39.93
C TYR A 765 29.24 6.85 -38.60
N LEU A 766 29.68 5.60 -38.64
CA LEU A 766 29.98 4.81 -37.46
C LEU A 766 31.46 4.98 -37.10
N GLN A 767 31.72 5.30 -35.83
CA GLN A 767 33.08 5.31 -35.28
C GLN A 767 33.18 4.47 -34.00
N PRO A 768 34.35 3.91 -33.67
CA PRO A 768 34.57 3.28 -32.37
C PRO A 768 34.31 4.25 -31.20
N ILE A 769 33.74 3.75 -30.11
CA ILE A 769 33.70 4.47 -28.84
C ILE A 769 35.07 4.26 -28.17
N ASP A 770 35.88 5.31 -28.08
CA ASP A 770 37.30 5.30 -27.64
C ASP A 770 37.58 4.74 -26.23
N LYS A 771 36.57 4.24 -25.50
CA LYS A 771 36.68 3.92 -24.06
C LYS A 771 36.01 2.61 -23.60
N ILE A 772 35.56 1.73 -24.49
CA ILE A 772 34.81 0.54 -24.07
C ILE A 772 35.42 -0.75 -24.63
N ASN A 773 36.08 -1.52 -23.77
CA ASN A 773 36.54 -2.89 -24.05
C ASN A 773 35.44 -3.90 -23.70
N TYR A 774 34.54 -4.21 -24.64
CA TYR A 774 33.71 -5.42 -24.55
C TYR A 774 34.06 -6.37 -25.68
N TRP A 775 35.06 -7.22 -25.47
CA TRP A 775 35.28 -8.38 -26.33
C TRP A 775 35.08 -9.63 -25.50
N LYS A 776 33.93 -10.29 -25.65
CA LYS A 776 33.74 -11.63 -25.14
C LYS A 776 34.11 -12.61 -26.24
N TYR A 777 35.37 -13.05 -26.23
CA TYR A 777 35.76 -14.24 -26.99
C TYR A 777 34.94 -15.41 -26.46
N SER A 778 34.00 -15.92 -27.26
CA SER A 778 33.31 -17.18 -26.98
C SER A 778 34.04 -18.25 -27.79
N PRO A 779 34.99 -19.00 -27.22
CA PRO A 779 35.46 -20.20 -27.90
C PRO A 779 34.24 -21.11 -28.11
N ASN A 780 34.09 -21.66 -29.31
CA ASN A 780 33.21 -22.81 -29.50
C ASN A 780 33.76 -23.95 -28.62
N SER A 781 33.32 -24.04 -27.37
CA SER A 781 33.45 -25.24 -26.56
C SER A 781 32.39 -26.21 -27.05
N ASP A 782 32.63 -26.81 -28.21
CA ASP A 782 32.18 -28.14 -28.62
C ASP A 782 32.51 -28.36 -30.09
N SER A 783 33.75 -28.76 -30.35
CA SER A 783 34.09 -29.49 -31.57
C SER A 783 35.13 -30.57 -31.25
N SER A 784 34.78 -31.46 -30.32
CA SER A 784 35.27 -32.84 -30.37
C SER A 784 34.36 -33.65 -31.28
N SER A 785 34.35 -33.34 -32.57
CA SER A 785 33.89 -34.26 -33.61
C SER A 785 34.73 -34.05 -34.85
N SER A 786 35.67 -34.98 -35.01
CA SER A 786 36.48 -35.14 -36.19
C SER A 786 35.64 -35.40 -37.44
N SER A 787 36.15 -34.91 -38.57
CA SER A 787 35.90 -35.34 -39.95
C SER A 787 34.63 -34.85 -40.66
N ARG A 788 34.76 -33.72 -41.37
CA ARG A 788 34.70 -33.68 -42.84
C ARG A 788 35.04 -32.29 -43.35
N ALA A 789 36.21 -32.19 -43.97
CA ALA A 789 36.58 -31.06 -44.81
C ALA A 789 35.93 -31.25 -46.19
N SER A 790 35.15 -30.28 -46.66
CA SER A 790 35.02 -29.92 -48.08
C SER A 790 33.98 -28.82 -48.29
N SER A 791 34.48 -27.62 -48.51
CA SER A 791 34.08 -26.62 -49.52
C SER A 791 34.28 -25.22 -48.95
N SER A 792 34.96 -24.41 -49.74
CA SER A 792 35.39 -23.05 -49.46
C SER A 792 34.21 -22.07 -49.51
N GLU A 793 33.26 -22.22 -48.59
CA GLU A 793 32.40 -21.09 -48.25
C GLU A 793 33.27 -20.09 -47.49
N GLU A 794 33.57 -18.95 -48.13
CA GLU A 794 33.98 -17.75 -47.43
C GLU A 794 32.99 -17.55 -46.27
N GLN A 795 33.46 -17.81 -45.05
CA GLN A 795 32.72 -17.51 -43.84
C GLN A 795 32.58 -15.98 -43.76
N SER A 796 31.58 -15.45 -44.45
CA SER A 796 31.11 -14.08 -44.35
C SER A 796 30.76 -13.84 -42.89
N SER A 797 31.65 -13.16 -42.18
CA SER A 797 31.43 -12.73 -40.81
C SER A 797 30.36 -11.64 -40.84
N THR A 798 29.10 -12.00 -40.69
CA THR A 798 28.01 -11.01 -40.73
C THR A 798 28.02 -10.19 -39.45
N PHE A 799 28.28 -8.89 -39.58
CA PHE A 799 28.22 -7.95 -38.46
C PHE A 799 26.78 -7.46 -38.27
N LYS A 800 26.32 -7.46 -37.02
CA LYS A 800 24.99 -6.96 -36.65
C LYS A 800 25.14 -5.72 -35.77
N ALA A 801 24.62 -4.59 -36.22
CA ALA A 801 24.57 -3.35 -35.46
C ALA A 801 23.12 -3.06 -35.05
N TYR A 802 22.90 -2.84 -33.76
CA TYR A 802 21.60 -2.42 -33.25
C TYR A 802 21.58 -0.89 -33.17
N LEU A 803 20.83 -0.24 -34.05
CA LEU A 803 20.56 1.19 -33.97
C LEU A 803 19.28 1.41 -33.18
N SER A 804 19.40 1.97 -31.97
CA SER A 804 18.24 2.46 -31.22
C SER A 804 18.12 3.97 -31.41
N PHE A 805 17.01 4.41 -31.99
CA PHE A 805 16.67 5.83 -32.05
C PHE A 805 15.95 6.19 -30.75
N THR A 806 16.67 6.78 -29.79
CA THR A 806 16.04 7.42 -28.63
C THR A 806 15.39 8.72 -29.10
N ASN A 807 14.06 8.71 -29.18
CA ASN A 807 13.33 9.91 -29.51
C ASN A 807 13.59 10.96 -28.41
N LYS A 808 14.29 12.04 -28.76
CA LYS A 808 14.72 13.12 -27.84
C LYS A 808 13.52 13.92 -27.27
N GLY A 809 12.29 13.45 -27.44
CA GLY A 809 11.06 14.22 -27.44
C GLY A 809 10.38 14.48 -26.10
N ASN A 810 10.87 13.99 -24.94
CA ASN A 810 10.21 14.30 -23.65
C ASN A 810 11.13 14.35 -22.42
N ASN A 811 12.45 14.13 -22.57
CA ASN A 811 13.36 14.13 -21.41
C ASN A 811 13.53 15.51 -20.75
N ASP A 812 13.12 16.59 -21.44
CA ASP A 812 13.19 17.96 -20.93
C ASP A 812 11.96 18.39 -20.12
N LYS A 813 10.93 17.53 -19.99
CA LYS A 813 9.78 17.85 -19.13
C LYS A 813 10.19 17.74 -17.67
N VAL A 814 10.35 18.89 -17.03
CA VAL A 814 10.56 19.01 -15.59
C VAL A 814 9.44 18.28 -14.85
N VAL A 815 9.79 17.26 -14.06
CA VAL A 815 8.84 16.59 -13.18
C VAL A 815 8.45 17.55 -12.07
N GLU A 816 7.21 18.01 -12.11
CA GLU A 816 6.62 18.82 -11.07
C GLU A 816 5.60 17.99 -10.26
N PRO A 817 5.32 18.36 -9.00
CA PRO A 817 4.26 17.74 -8.22
C PRO A 817 2.93 17.73 -8.99
N ILE A 818 2.27 16.58 -9.07
CA ILE A 818 1.04 16.42 -9.86
C ILE A 818 -0.08 17.37 -9.37
N PHE A 819 -0.07 17.70 -8.08
CA PHE A 819 -1.05 18.57 -7.45
C PHE A 819 -0.74 20.07 -7.53
N LYS A 820 0.45 20.47 -8.03
CA LYS A 820 0.85 21.87 -8.15
C LYS A 820 -0.05 22.66 -9.09
N LYS A 821 -0.35 22.06 -10.24
CA LYS A 821 -1.18 22.63 -11.31
C LYS A 821 -2.60 22.06 -11.33
N THR A 822 -2.78 20.86 -10.79
CA THR A 822 -4.03 20.12 -10.82
C THR A 822 -4.34 19.60 -9.42
N PRO A 823 -4.86 20.45 -8.50
CA PRO A 823 -5.21 19.99 -7.17
C PRO A 823 -6.23 18.85 -7.25
N LEU A 824 -6.17 17.88 -6.33
CA LEU A 824 -7.13 16.78 -6.34
C LEU A 824 -8.55 17.32 -6.13
N GLU A 825 -9.43 17.07 -7.10
CA GLU A 825 -10.85 17.39 -6.98
C GLU A 825 -11.61 16.13 -6.57
N GLN A 826 -12.21 16.18 -5.38
CA GLN A 826 -13.13 15.14 -4.96
C GLN A 826 -14.49 15.42 -5.61
N GLY A 827 -14.94 14.49 -6.45
CA GLY A 827 -16.27 14.55 -7.05
C GLY A 827 -17.37 14.33 -6.00
N LEU A 828 -18.63 14.42 -6.43
CA LEU A 828 -19.76 13.98 -5.62
C LEU A 828 -19.62 12.46 -5.37
N GLY A 829 -19.08 12.11 -4.21
CA GLY A 829 -19.03 10.76 -3.67
C GLY A 829 -20.21 10.47 -2.75
N PHE A 830 -20.27 9.25 -2.21
CA PHE A 830 -21.20 8.92 -1.13
C PHE A 830 -20.65 9.44 0.19
N SER A 831 -21.17 10.56 0.68
CA SER A 831 -20.86 11.01 2.04
C SER A 831 -21.73 10.27 3.05
N VAL A 832 -21.11 9.43 3.90
CA VAL A 832 -21.81 8.72 4.99
C VAL A 832 -22.56 9.70 5.88
N ILE A 833 -21.92 10.81 6.23
CA ILE A 833 -22.49 11.89 7.06
C ILE A 833 -23.62 12.61 6.30
N GLY A 834 -23.44 12.89 5.00
CA GLY A 834 -24.49 13.51 4.19
C GLY A 834 -25.75 12.63 4.07
N ALA A 835 -25.58 11.32 3.88
CA ALA A 835 -26.68 10.35 3.85
C ALA A 835 -27.41 10.30 5.19
N ALA A 836 -26.66 10.24 6.29
CA ALA A 836 -27.15 10.33 7.66
C ALA A 836 -28.06 11.54 7.90
N PHE A 837 -27.60 12.75 7.54
CA PHE A 837 -28.39 13.97 7.66
C PHE A 837 -29.64 13.96 6.78
N THR A 838 -29.52 13.43 5.55
CA THR A 838 -30.66 13.32 4.62
C THR A 838 -31.74 12.41 5.20
N TYR A 839 -31.36 11.26 5.77
CA TYR A 839 -32.29 10.35 6.44
C TYR A 839 -32.90 10.96 7.70
N LEU A 840 -32.13 11.72 8.48
CA LEU A 840 -32.63 12.40 9.66
C LEU A 840 -33.65 13.48 9.29
N ALA A 841 -33.37 14.29 8.25
CA ALA A 841 -34.31 15.29 7.76
C ALA A 841 -35.61 14.66 7.24
N LEU A 842 -35.50 13.57 6.46
CA LEU A 842 -36.66 12.81 5.99
C LEU A 842 -37.45 12.21 7.18
N SER A 843 -36.75 11.66 8.18
CA SER A 843 -37.38 11.12 9.39
C SER A 843 -38.16 12.18 10.16
N LEU A 844 -37.61 13.39 10.32
CA LEU A 844 -38.31 14.50 10.96
C LEU A 844 -39.58 14.91 10.20
N ALA A 845 -39.53 14.94 8.86
CA ALA A 845 -40.68 15.20 8.02
C ALA A 845 -41.77 14.13 8.18
N ILE A 846 -41.40 12.84 8.17
CA ILE A 846 -42.34 11.73 8.38
C ILE A 846 -42.91 11.75 9.80
N THR A 847 -42.11 12.12 10.80
CA THR A 847 -42.55 12.27 12.19
C THR A 847 -43.63 13.34 12.33
N ALA A 848 -43.52 14.46 11.59
CA ALA A 848 -44.57 15.47 11.53
C ALA A 848 -45.87 14.94 10.90
N LEU A 849 -45.78 14.10 9.86
CA LEU A 849 -46.95 13.43 9.27
C LEU A 849 -47.58 12.40 10.22
N LEU A 850 -46.77 11.66 10.97
CA LEU A 850 -47.24 10.69 11.96
C LEU A 850 -48.03 11.32 13.08
N PHE A 851 -47.70 12.55 13.46
CA PHE A 851 -48.52 13.30 14.42
C PHE A 851 -49.97 13.45 13.93
N LEU A 852 -50.22 13.62 12.63
CA LEU A 852 -51.59 13.71 12.10
C LEU A 852 -52.35 12.39 12.27
N LEU A 853 -51.70 11.25 11.98
CA LEU A 853 -52.27 9.92 12.19
C LEU A 853 -52.52 9.64 13.68
N TYR A 854 -51.54 9.95 14.52
CA TYR A 854 -51.64 9.85 15.96
C TYR A 854 -52.82 10.68 16.50
N ARG A 855 -52.94 11.94 16.05
CA ARG A 855 -54.06 12.83 16.40
C ARG A 855 -55.40 12.23 15.99
N SER A 856 -55.49 11.68 14.78
CA SER A 856 -56.72 11.03 14.31
C SER A 856 -57.11 9.84 15.20
N LYS A 857 -56.15 8.97 15.53
CA LYS A 857 -56.41 7.78 16.34
C LYS A 857 -56.73 8.10 17.80
N SER A 858 -56.17 9.16 18.37
CA SER A 858 -56.43 9.56 19.76
C SER A 858 -57.85 10.09 20.04
N ARG A 859 -58.61 10.40 18.98
CA ARG A 859 -59.98 10.93 19.08
C ARG A 859 -61.06 9.85 19.07
N PHE A 860 -60.71 8.66 18.58
CA PHE A 860 -61.55 7.47 18.66
C PHE A 860 -61.19 6.71 19.94
#